data_AF-M7ZPL7-F1
#
_entry.id   AF-M7ZPL7-F1
#
_cell.length_a   1.000
_cell.length_b   1.000
_cell.length_c   1.000
_cell.angle_alpha   90.00
_cell.angle_beta   90.00
_cell.angle_gamma   90.00
#
_symmetry.space_group_name_H-M   'P 1'
#
loop_
_entity.id
_entity.type
_entity.pdbx_description
1 polymer ?
#
loop_
_entity_poly.entity_id
_entity_poly.type
_entity_poly.pdbx_seq_one_letter_code
_entity_poly.pdbx_strand_id
1 'polypeptide(L)'
;MSALSSSSLCMMEARQRVAAPVAEEMFANGRRQTRRRRRRDGRGGGSGEAPCMLPLLMTKGKRKDRDVGGGREEEGERRCYGEALELRWGGMREDEEEGGGDSYIIQTLMPESNLDGNLESWMAKNKEEKEIQSAPAPFHSNALSSVPYKIIDDIIAEDYRAHAGSASSPAVYIYLLDLGPQPRPYAYTAASSSADGHSPAFSRCLAPLWTGKERYIWIDLGAGPVDYGPALSGEGVLPRGEFHPLAALHGRPKSDKALLADLASLVLSAYKSLLVPSLRIPVHFESSLLIRFVHIHGEEKDPVGLDWSAIEQSIRDGDLPFHGQSLNFDSHSVKYSECSICSFAIARSTHSFTSRFLFENYTMIVSEYLDSKRMRQVLSDSSDELHRVAGIHDDDEHDKVVPVYVFDLDFDKLLLLDRYHQAVAFRDMVVAVRTRSSQTVSDYSCNGRHVITMTRNLDRPIIGSVLQTMFGVSPTHQSWSPEHNATVVDYTWSTGHTPFGPFSETKSLSFVQKDAARRNVLLTTLNYTITSTVEVLESLAAHGGENILLRKKRHVEFIQRWNLLTYKLEKVVSAMSRLDYNKAMYLLRSSDHDMYAIYMLVYQASQELDASLVCFKDPPFPWLSVSLSGVFVFGFFFVYSKRDSLFRSKRKQF
;
A
#
# COMPACT_ATOMS: atom_id res chain seq x y z
N MET A 1 6.81 66.66 -44.71
CA MET A 1 7.32 66.46 -43.33
C MET A 1 6.23 65.77 -42.51
N SER A 2 6.64 65.12 -41.43
CA SER A 2 5.91 64.23 -40.50
C SER A 2 5.46 62.86 -41.05
N ALA A 3 6.37 61.89 -40.86
CA ALA A 3 6.10 60.48 -40.82
C ALA A 3 5.08 60.13 -39.73
N LEU A 4 4.14 59.24 -40.03
CA LEU A 4 3.43 58.44 -39.03
C LEU A 4 3.71 56.98 -39.34
N SER A 5 4.68 56.44 -38.61
CA SER A 5 4.91 55.01 -38.45
C SER A 5 3.62 54.39 -37.89
N SER A 6 2.97 53.54 -38.68
CA SER A 6 1.95 52.61 -38.18
C SER A 6 2.71 51.48 -37.49
N SER A 7 2.75 51.53 -36.17
CA SER A 7 3.24 50.43 -35.34
C SER A 7 2.26 49.26 -35.48
N SER A 8 2.63 48.25 -36.26
CA SER A 8 1.92 46.97 -36.29
C SER A 8 1.94 46.37 -34.88
N LEU A 9 0.77 46.20 -34.26
CA LEU A 9 0.65 45.56 -32.95
C LEU A 9 0.72 44.04 -33.16
N CYS A 10 1.93 43.48 -33.25
CA CYS A 10 2.10 42.03 -33.17
C CYS A 10 2.06 41.63 -31.69
N MET A 11 1.02 40.92 -31.26
CA MET A 11 1.06 40.23 -29.97
C MET A 11 1.90 38.96 -30.13
N MET A 12 2.95 38.86 -29.33
CA MET A 12 3.70 37.62 -29.18
C MET A 12 2.95 36.76 -28.17
N GLU A 13 2.17 35.78 -28.62
CA GLU A 13 1.61 34.76 -27.73
C GLU A 13 2.71 33.74 -27.39
N ALA A 14 3.70 34.21 -26.63
CA ALA A 14 4.76 33.36 -26.12
C ALA A 14 4.22 32.56 -24.93
N ARG A 15 3.66 31.37 -25.19
CA ARG A 15 3.60 30.32 -24.14
C ARG A 15 4.98 29.67 -24.01
N GLN A 16 5.94 30.46 -23.53
CA GLN A 16 7.23 29.94 -23.13
C GLN A 16 7.08 29.35 -21.71
N ARG A 17 6.62 28.10 -21.62
CA ARG A 17 6.97 27.26 -20.47
C ARG A 17 8.24 26.53 -20.84
N VAL A 18 9.30 26.83 -20.09
CA VAL A 18 10.60 26.18 -20.13
C VAL A 18 10.39 24.67 -20.16
N ALA A 19 10.70 24.03 -21.29
CA ALA A 19 10.95 22.60 -21.30
C ALA A 19 12.21 22.38 -20.46
N ALA A 20 12.02 21.90 -19.23
CA ALA A 20 13.12 21.47 -18.38
C ALA A 20 13.87 20.31 -19.08
N PRO A 21 15.20 20.20 -18.93
CA PRO A 21 15.95 19.08 -19.47
C PRO A 21 15.73 17.84 -18.60
N VAL A 22 14.56 17.21 -18.73
CA VAL A 22 14.21 15.99 -18.00
C VAL A 22 14.76 14.75 -18.73
N ALA A 23 15.14 14.85 -20.01
CA ALA A 23 15.66 13.71 -20.77
C ALA A 23 17.02 13.18 -20.29
N GLU A 24 17.92 14.06 -19.80
CA GLU A 24 19.17 13.61 -19.17
C GLU A 24 18.95 13.10 -17.73
N GLU A 25 17.94 13.60 -17.01
CA GLU A 25 17.57 13.08 -15.68
C GLU A 25 16.80 11.74 -15.77
N MET A 26 15.90 11.54 -16.73
CA MET A 26 15.09 10.32 -16.90
C MET A 26 15.92 9.06 -17.16
N PHE A 27 17.08 9.19 -17.81
CA PHE A 27 17.97 8.06 -18.12
C PHE A 27 19.28 8.05 -17.35
N ALA A 28 19.70 9.17 -16.76
CA ALA A 28 20.78 9.16 -15.78
C ALA A 28 20.29 8.79 -14.36
N ASN A 29 19.01 8.93 -14.01
CA ASN A 29 18.54 8.62 -12.65
C ASN A 29 18.42 7.13 -12.33
N GLY A 30 18.50 6.25 -13.32
CA GLY A 30 18.74 4.82 -13.08
C GLY A 30 20.22 4.47 -12.84
N ARG A 31 21.17 5.43 -12.93
CA ARG A 31 22.62 5.17 -12.71
C ARG A 31 23.42 6.29 -12.02
N ARG A 32 22.87 7.47 -11.72
CA ARG A 32 23.65 8.66 -11.27
C ARG A 32 22.99 9.56 -10.22
N GLN A 33 21.86 9.18 -9.62
CA GLN A 33 21.14 10.04 -8.68
C GLN A 33 21.62 9.97 -7.21
N THR A 34 22.83 9.48 -6.94
CA THR A 34 23.48 9.57 -5.61
C THR A 34 24.42 10.77 -5.47
N ARG A 35 24.80 11.48 -6.54
CA ARG A 35 25.97 12.39 -6.49
C ARG A 35 25.74 13.90 -6.51
N ARG A 36 24.51 14.43 -6.63
CA ARG A 36 24.31 15.90 -6.74
C ARG A 36 23.28 16.60 -5.85
N ARG A 37 22.60 15.92 -4.92
CA ARG A 37 21.65 16.57 -3.98
C ARG A 37 22.18 16.83 -2.56
N ARG A 38 23.48 16.69 -2.29
CA ARG A 38 24.10 17.05 -1.00
C ARG A 38 24.34 18.56 -0.76
N ARG A 39 23.82 19.48 -1.60
CA ARG A 39 24.16 20.93 -1.45
C ARG A 39 23.05 21.98 -1.55
N ARG A 40 21.79 21.64 -1.76
CA ARG A 40 20.68 22.61 -1.64
C ARG A 40 19.43 21.90 -1.13
N ASP A 41 19.17 22.05 0.16
CA ASP A 41 17.88 22.57 0.65
C ASP A 41 17.94 22.66 2.19
N GLY A 42 18.43 23.81 2.65
CA GLY A 42 18.09 24.34 3.96
C GLY A 42 17.33 25.64 3.74
N ARG A 43 15.99 25.62 3.91
CA ARG A 43 15.12 26.71 4.42
C ARG A 43 13.65 26.54 3.97
N GLY A 44 12.75 26.71 4.95
CA GLY A 44 11.30 27.02 4.81
C GLY A 44 10.42 25.79 4.61
N GLY A 45 9.40 25.45 5.41
CA GLY A 45 8.58 26.28 6.30
C GLY A 45 7.45 26.95 5.53
N GLY A 46 6.22 26.40 5.55
CA GLY A 46 5.05 27.06 5.00
C GLY A 46 3.90 26.15 4.57
N SER A 47 2.80 26.23 5.32
CA SER A 47 1.45 25.75 5.06
C SER A 47 0.79 26.29 3.78
N GLY A 48 -0.15 25.52 3.20
CA GLY A 48 -1.15 25.97 2.22
C GLY A 48 -1.82 24.74 1.59
N GLU A 49 -3.04 24.38 2.01
CA GLU A 49 -4.31 24.78 1.38
C GLU A 49 -4.42 24.34 -0.09
N ALA A 50 -5.21 23.29 -0.31
CA ALA A 50 -5.65 22.86 -1.64
C ALA A 50 -6.98 23.56 -1.98
N PRO A 51 -7.18 24.00 -3.24
CA PRO A 51 -8.43 24.62 -3.67
C PRO A 51 -9.50 23.57 -3.99
N CYS A 52 -10.72 23.88 -3.58
CA CYS A 52 -11.96 23.22 -3.95
C CYS A 52 -12.20 23.21 -5.47
N MET A 53 -12.81 22.14 -6.00
CA MET A 53 -13.66 22.20 -7.19
C MET A 53 -14.86 21.25 -7.07
N LEU A 54 -15.95 21.71 -7.68
CA LEU A 54 -17.38 21.51 -7.37
C LEU A 54 -17.99 20.13 -7.78
N PRO A 55 -19.20 19.82 -7.24
CA PRO A 55 -19.84 18.51 -7.34
C PRO A 55 -20.68 18.32 -8.62
N LEU A 56 -20.69 17.09 -9.13
CA LEU A 56 -21.61 16.63 -10.17
C LEU A 56 -22.92 16.13 -9.57
N LEU A 57 -24.01 16.70 -10.08
CA LEU A 57 -25.41 16.44 -9.73
C LEU A 57 -25.81 14.97 -9.96
N MET A 58 -26.33 14.32 -8.92
CA MET A 58 -27.10 13.07 -9.02
C MET A 58 -28.59 13.41 -9.10
N THR A 59 -29.21 13.12 -10.23
CA THR A 59 -30.67 13.23 -10.44
C THR A 59 -31.41 12.03 -9.86
N LYS A 60 -32.44 12.31 -9.04
CA LYS A 60 -33.38 11.36 -8.42
C LYS A 60 -34.18 10.57 -9.47
N GLY A 61 -34.09 9.24 -9.42
CA GLY A 61 -35.06 8.31 -10.02
C GLY A 61 -36.10 7.84 -8.99
N LYS A 62 -37.38 8.02 -9.32
CA LYS A 62 -38.55 7.78 -8.45
C LYS A 62 -38.81 6.29 -8.18
N ARG A 63 -39.06 5.97 -6.90
CA ARG A 63 -39.80 4.78 -6.45
C ARG A 63 -41.26 4.82 -6.94
N LYS A 64 -41.80 3.67 -7.31
CA LYS A 64 -43.24 3.45 -7.43
C LYS A 64 -43.57 2.06 -6.88
N ASP A 65 -44.27 2.05 -5.76
CA ASP A 65 -44.88 0.88 -5.14
C ASP A 65 -45.99 0.29 -6.03
N ARG A 66 -46.17 -1.03 -5.97
CA ARG A 66 -47.47 -1.68 -6.09
C ARG A 66 -47.45 -3.08 -5.48
N ASP A 67 -48.34 -3.26 -4.51
CA ASP A 67 -48.73 -4.51 -3.87
C ASP A 67 -49.68 -5.37 -4.72
N VAL A 68 -49.79 -6.64 -4.27
CA VAL A 68 -50.95 -7.56 -4.22
C VAL A 68 -51.00 -8.75 -5.20
N GLY A 69 -51.08 -9.94 -4.58
CA GLY A 69 -51.67 -11.19 -5.09
C GLY A 69 -50.65 -12.33 -5.13
N GLY A 70 -50.68 -13.38 -4.30
CA GLY A 70 -51.82 -14.20 -3.89
C GLY A 70 -51.84 -15.47 -4.74
N GLY A 71 -51.17 -16.53 -4.29
CA GLY A 71 -51.14 -17.83 -4.96
C GLY A 71 -50.43 -18.88 -4.12
N ARG A 72 -51.14 -19.96 -3.81
CA ARG A 72 -50.75 -21.10 -2.97
C ARG A 72 -50.61 -22.29 -3.92
N GLU A 73 -49.45 -22.94 -3.99
CA GLU A 73 -49.35 -24.39 -4.29
C GLU A 73 -47.91 -24.94 -4.21
N GLU A 74 -47.87 -26.15 -3.66
CA GLU A 74 -46.96 -27.29 -3.88
C GLU A 74 -45.57 -27.37 -3.22
N GLU A 75 -45.50 -28.37 -2.33
CA GLU A 75 -44.30 -29.07 -1.88
C GLU A 75 -43.48 -29.57 -3.08
N GLY A 76 -42.23 -29.11 -3.14
CA GLY A 76 -41.21 -29.63 -4.03
C GLY A 76 -39.89 -29.68 -3.28
N GLU A 77 -39.60 -30.85 -2.71
CA GLU A 77 -38.32 -31.22 -2.11
C GLU A 77 -37.18 -31.01 -3.13
N ARG A 78 -36.46 -29.89 -3.04
CA ARG A 78 -35.22 -29.65 -3.79
C ARG A 78 -34.03 -29.78 -2.86
N ARG A 79 -33.32 -30.90 -3.02
CA ARG A 79 -31.92 -31.07 -2.62
C ARG A 79 -31.10 -29.90 -3.15
N CYS A 80 -30.50 -29.13 -2.24
CA CYS A 80 -29.42 -28.22 -2.59
C CYS A 80 -28.16 -29.07 -2.78
N TYR A 81 -27.69 -29.18 -4.02
CA TYR A 81 -26.34 -29.64 -4.30
C TYR A 81 -25.37 -28.56 -3.82
N GLY A 82 -24.31 -28.99 -3.12
CA GLY A 82 -23.21 -28.10 -2.75
C GLY A 82 -22.45 -27.67 -4.01
N GLU A 83 -22.54 -26.39 -4.35
CA GLU A 83 -21.70 -25.75 -5.35
C GLU A 83 -20.65 -24.90 -4.63
N ALA A 84 -19.40 -24.97 -5.10
CA ALA A 84 -18.35 -24.04 -4.71
C ALA A 84 -18.81 -22.61 -5.06
N LEU A 85 -18.79 -21.71 -4.08
CA LEU A 85 -19.25 -20.34 -4.26
C LEU A 85 -18.12 -19.51 -4.90
N GLU A 86 -18.04 -19.53 -6.23
CA GLU A 86 -17.14 -18.65 -7.00
C GLU A 86 -17.74 -17.24 -7.05
N LEU A 87 -17.23 -16.33 -6.22
CA LEU A 87 -17.66 -14.93 -6.23
C LEU A 87 -17.01 -14.19 -7.41
N ARG A 88 -17.70 -14.17 -8.57
CA ARG A 88 -17.37 -13.26 -9.68
C ARG A 88 -17.88 -11.85 -9.38
N TRP A 89 -16.97 -10.90 -9.18
CA TRP A 89 -17.31 -9.47 -9.20
C TRP A 89 -17.34 -8.96 -10.64
N GLY A 90 -18.54 -8.82 -11.20
CA GLY A 90 -18.76 -8.22 -12.51
C GLY A 90 -18.71 -6.69 -12.45
N GLY A 91 -17.61 -6.09 -12.91
CA GLY A 91 -17.60 -4.69 -13.30
C GLY A 91 -18.26 -4.54 -14.67
N MET A 92 -19.36 -3.78 -14.74
CA MET A 92 -20.03 -3.42 -15.99
C MET A 92 -19.08 -2.73 -16.97
N ARG A 93 -18.74 -3.44 -18.05
CA ARG A 93 -18.75 -2.95 -19.45
C ARG A 93 -18.76 -4.19 -20.35
N GLU A 94 -19.91 -4.40 -20.99
CA GLU A 94 -20.05 -5.36 -22.09
C GLU A 94 -19.23 -4.85 -23.28
N ASP A 95 -18.19 -5.59 -23.63
CA ASP A 95 -17.80 -5.87 -25.01
C ASP A 95 -17.14 -7.26 -24.99
N GLU A 96 -17.71 -8.18 -25.79
CA GLU A 96 -17.31 -9.57 -25.90
C GLU A 96 -15.89 -9.70 -26.49
N GLU A 97 -14.94 -10.26 -25.73
CA GLU A 97 -13.96 -11.27 -26.18
C GLU A 97 -13.05 -11.68 -25.00
N GLU A 98 -13.03 -12.99 -24.70
CA GLU A 98 -12.07 -13.71 -23.82
C GLU A 98 -11.63 -13.03 -22.50
N GLY A 99 -12.60 -12.65 -21.67
CA GLY A 99 -12.35 -12.25 -20.28
C GLY A 99 -12.24 -13.46 -19.35
N GLY A 100 -11.02 -13.98 -19.14
CA GLY A 100 -10.75 -14.88 -18.00
C GLY A 100 -10.97 -14.12 -16.69
N GLY A 101 -12.11 -14.35 -16.05
CA GLY A 101 -12.46 -13.73 -14.77
C GLY A 101 -11.48 -14.11 -13.67
N ASP A 102 -11.27 -13.18 -12.73
CA ASP A 102 -10.53 -13.47 -11.50
C ASP A 102 -11.29 -14.53 -10.71
N SER A 103 -10.72 -15.73 -10.62
CA SER A 103 -11.28 -16.85 -9.88
C SER A 103 -10.75 -16.79 -8.45
N TYR A 104 -11.61 -16.42 -7.51
CA TYR A 104 -11.34 -16.50 -6.07
C TYR A 104 -12.09 -17.71 -5.53
N ILE A 105 -11.36 -18.63 -4.91
CA ILE A 105 -11.93 -19.88 -4.40
C ILE A 105 -12.06 -19.78 -2.88
N ILE A 106 -13.30 -19.66 -2.41
CA ILE A 106 -13.63 -19.86 -0.99
C ILE A 106 -13.94 -21.35 -0.83
N GLN A 107 -13.12 -22.04 -0.02
CA GLN A 107 -13.29 -23.46 0.25
C GLN A 107 -13.79 -23.62 1.68
N THR A 108 -14.94 -24.26 1.83
CA THR A 108 -15.55 -24.47 3.14
C THR A 108 -15.32 -25.92 3.55
N LEU A 109 -14.68 -26.14 4.70
CA LEU A 109 -14.58 -27.46 5.32
C LEU A 109 -15.66 -27.54 6.40
N MET A 110 -16.82 -28.13 6.07
CA MET A 110 -17.93 -28.34 7.00
C MET A 110 -18.10 -29.83 7.36
N PRO A 111 -18.55 -30.15 8.59
CA PRO A 111 -18.97 -31.50 8.93
C PRO A 111 -20.38 -31.73 8.38
N GLU A 112 -20.46 -32.76 7.53
CA GLU A 112 -21.65 -33.52 7.07
C GLU A 112 -22.17 -33.35 5.63
N SER A 113 -21.90 -34.44 4.89
CA SER A 113 -22.73 -35.16 3.91
C SER A 113 -22.36 -35.07 2.43
N ASN A 114 -21.13 -35.47 2.06
CA ASN A 114 -20.83 -36.37 0.94
C ASN A 114 -19.31 -36.66 0.85
N LEU A 115 -19.00 -37.82 0.26
CA LEU A 115 -17.89 -38.72 0.61
C LEU A 115 -16.42 -38.28 0.37
N ASP A 116 -16.14 -37.06 -0.10
CA ASP A 116 -14.73 -36.65 -0.36
C ASP A 116 -14.22 -35.54 0.59
N GLY A 117 -15.09 -34.70 1.17
CA GLY A 117 -14.70 -33.64 2.13
C GLY A 117 -14.56 -34.09 3.60
N ASN A 118 -14.72 -35.39 3.86
CA ASN A 118 -14.91 -35.90 5.23
C ASN A 118 -13.61 -36.27 5.94
N LEU A 119 -12.57 -36.71 5.21
CA LEU A 119 -11.36 -37.23 5.86
C LEU A 119 -10.55 -36.12 6.54
N GLU A 120 -10.31 -34.99 5.87
CA GLU A 120 -9.50 -33.90 6.40
C GLU A 120 -10.20 -33.18 7.55
N SER A 121 -11.49 -32.89 7.40
CA SER A 121 -12.32 -32.33 8.47
C SER A 121 -12.39 -33.27 9.69
N TRP A 122 -12.56 -34.58 9.46
CA TRP A 122 -12.53 -35.59 10.53
C TRP A 122 -11.15 -35.72 11.19
N MET A 123 -10.06 -35.68 10.41
CA MET A 123 -8.69 -35.71 10.93
C MET A 123 -8.38 -34.47 11.75
N ALA A 124 -8.75 -33.28 11.25
CA ALA A 124 -8.60 -32.00 11.94
C ALA A 124 -9.32 -32.05 13.28
N LYS A 125 -10.62 -32.37 13.27
CA LYS A 125 -11.44 -32.49 14.46
C LYS A 125 -10.85 -33.45 15.50
N ASN A 126 -10.46 -34.66 15.09
CA ASN A 126 -9.94 -35.66 16.03
C ASN A 126 -8.58 -35.31 16.61
N LYS A 127 -7.68 -34.72 15.81
CA LYS A 127 -6.36 -34.28 16.32
C LYS A 127 -6.52 -33.12 17.28
N GLU A 128 -7.40 -32.17 16.98
CA GLU A 128 -7.73 -31.04 17.83
C GLU A 128 -8.37 -31.49 19.15
N GLU A 129 -9.40 -32.33 19.10
CA GLU A 129 -10.09 -32.86 20.28
C GLU A 129 -9.09 -33.61 21.20
N LYS A 130 -8.22 -34.43 20.60
CA LYS A 130 -7.16 -35.14 21.33
C LYS A 130 -6.22 -34.16 22.05
N GLU A 131 -5.79 -33.09 21.39
CA GLU A 131 -4.90 -32.09 21.99
C GLU A 131 -5.60 -31.36 23.14
N ILE A 132 -6.84 -30.91 22.96
CA ILE A 132 -7.63 -30.24 23.99
C ILE A 132 -7.84 -31.12 25.23
N GLN A 133 -8.11 -32.41 25.03
CA GLN A 133 -8.27 -33.36 26.12
C GLN A 133 -6.95 -33.63 26.87
N SER A 134 -5.82 -33.62 26.15
CA SER A 134 -4.49 -33.82 26.73
C SER A 134 -3.95 -32.57 27.46
N ALA A 135 -4.42 -31.39 27.08
CA ALA A 135 -3.99 -30.13 27.66
C ALA A 135 -4.51 -29.96 29.10
N PRO A 136 -3.68 -29.42 30.01
CA PRO A 136 -4.11 -29.12 31.37
C PRO A 136 -5.31 -28.16 31.35
N ALA A 137 -6.30 -28.43 32.20
CA ALA A 137 -7.48 -27.59 32.29
C ALA A 137 -7.07 -26.14 32.66
N PRO A 138 -7.60 -25.12 31.98
CA PRO A 138 -7.33 -23.75 32.34
C PRO A 138 -7.80 -23.46 33.77
N PHE A 139 -7.03 -22.65 34.51
CA PHE A 139 -7.37 -22.28 35.91
C PHE A 139 -8.69 -21.51 36.06
N HIS A 140 -9.22 -20.95 34.97
CA HIS A 140 -10.49 -20.23 34.93
C HIS A 140 -11.42 -20.85 33.88
N SER A 141 -12.71 -20.99 34.21
CA SER A 141 -13.73 -21.57 33.31
C SER A 141 -13.86 -20.86 31.95
N ASN A 142 -13.43 -19.60 31.88
CA ASN A 142 -13.53 -18.76 30.68
C ASN A 142 -12.20 -18.63 29.91
N ALA A 143 -11.15 -19.32 30.36
CA ALA A 143 -9.87 -19.32 29.66
C ALA A 143 -9.87 -20.33 28.51
N LEU A 144 -9.24 -19.97 27.40
CA LEU A 144 -9.15 -20.80 26.20
C LEU A 144 -8.05 -21.85 26.38
N SER A 145 -8.29 -23.06 25.87
CA SER A 145 -7.29 -24.11 25.74
C SER A 145 -6.37 -23.79 24.56
N SER A 146 -5.07 -23.88 24.76
CA SER A 146 -4.07 -23.58 23.73
C SER A 146 -3.81 -24.80 22.84
N VAL A 147 -4.05 -24.66 21.54
CA VAL A 147 -3.82 -25.70 20.53
C VAL A 147 -2.70 -25.25 19.58
N PRO A 148 -1.63 -26.03 19.35
CA PRO A 148 -0.62 -25.69 18.35
C PRO A 148 -1.21 -25.55 16.95
N TYR A 149 -0.99 -24.41 16.29
CA TYR A 149 -1.56 -24.12 14.97
C TYR A 149 -1.17 -25.17 13.90
N LYS A 150 0.04 -25.75 14.01
CA LYS A 150 0.60 -26.72 13.05
C LYS A 150 -0.30 -27.93 12.84
N ILE A 151 -1.05 -28.33 13.86
CA ILE A 151 -1.95 -29.50 13.78
C ILE A 151 -2.96 -29.35 12.64
N ILE A 152 -3.46 -28.13 12.45
CA ILE A 152 -4.44 -27.76 11.41
C ILE A 152 -3.72 -27.26 10.17
N ASP A 153 -2.70 -26.42 10.33
CA ASP A 153 -1.96 -25.83 9.22
C ASP A 153 -1.28 -26.88 8.34
N ASP A 154 -0.75 -27.96 8.91
CA ASP A 154 -0.14 -29.04 8.13
C ASP A 154 -1.16 -29.78 7.25
N ILE A 155 -2.39 -29.97 7.75
CA ILE A 155 -3.49 -30.60 6.98
C ILE A 155 -3.92 -29.68 5.83
N ILE A 156 -4.14 -28.41 6.14
CA ILE A 156 -4.61 -27.43 5.15
C ILE A 156 -3.52 -27.15 4.11
N ALA A 157 -2.24 -27.16 4.50
CA ALA A 157 -1.14 -27.03 3.55
C ALA A 157 -1.06 -28.22 2.58
N GLU A 158 -1.37 -29.43 3.05
CA GLU A 158 -1.44 -30.62 2.19
C GLU A 158 -2.61 -30.53 1.20
N ASP A 159 -3.80 -30.18 1.68
CA ASP A 159 -4.99 -29.96 0.85
C ASP A 159 -4.76 -28.86 -0.19
N TYR A 160 -4.20 -27.72 0.25
CA TYR A 160 -3.84 -26.62 -0.63
C TYR A 160 -2.90 -27.07 -1.74
N ARG A 161 -1.87 -27.88 -1.45
CA ARG A 161 -0.93 -28.35 -2.48
C ARG A 161 -1.59 -29.32 -3.46
N ALA A 162 -2.49 -30.18 -2.98
CA ALA A 162 -3.25 -31.09 -3.83
C ALA A 162 -4.15 -30.31 -4.83
N HIS A 163 -4.81 -29.25 -4.36
CA HIS A 163 -5.68 -28.41 -5.17
C HIS A 163 -4.90 -27.43 -6.06
N ALA A 164 -3.91 -26.73 -5.51
CA ALA A 164 -3.12 -25.74 -6.23
C ALA A 164 -2.27 -26.38 -7.35
N GLY A 165 -1.81 -27.62 -7.17
CA GLY A 165 -1.08 -28.36 -8.20
C GLY A 165 -1.94 -28.77 -9.42
N SER A 166 -3.25 -28.84 -9.25
CA SER A 166 -4.20 -29.21 -10.31
C SER A 166 -4.95 -28.00 -10.91
N ALA A 167 -4.86 -26.83 -10.27
CA ALA A 167 -5.51 -25.61 -10.74
C ALA A 167 -4.85 -25.05 -12.02
N SER A 168 -5.69 -24.54 -12.94
CA SER A 168 -5.23 -23.91 -14.19
C SER A 168 -4.65 -22.52 -13.98
N SER A 169 -4.82 -21.90 -12.81
CA SER A 169 -4.32 -20.56 -12.48
C SER A 169 -4.04 -20.42 -10.98
N PRO A 170 -3.05 -19.60 -10.58
CA PRO A 170 -2.76 -19.33 -9.17
C PRO A 170 -3.93 -18.61 -8.50
N ALA A 171 -4.33 -19.09 -7.32
CA ALA A 171 -5.39 -18.49 -6.50
C ALA A 171 -4.95 -18.38 -5.03
N VAL A 172 -5.69 -17.57 -4.27
CA VAL A 172 -5.60 -17.52 -2.81
C VAL A 172 -6.81 -18.23 -2.23
N TYR A 173 -6.59 -19.14 -1.29
CA TYR A 173 -7.63 -19.96 -0.69
C TYR A 173 -7.94 -19.45 0.72
N ILE A 174 -9.23 -19.25 1.00
CA ILE A 174 -9.72 -18.95 2.35
C ILE A 174 -10.48 -20.17 2.83
N TYR A 175 -9.91 -20.87 3.81
CA TYR A 175 -10.54 -22.01 4.46
C TYR A 175 -11.37 -21.55 5.64
N LEU A 176 -12.67 -21.85 5.60
CA LEU A 176 -13.58 -21.64 6.72
C LEU A 176 -13.82 -22.99 7.39
N LEU A 177 -13.41 -23.10 8.65
CA LEU A 177 -13.52 -24.31 9.45
C LEU A 177 -14.68 -24.18 10.43
N ASP A 178 -15.49 -25.22 10.52
CA ASP A 178 -16.40 -25.46 11.63
C ASP A 178 -16.19 -26.91 12.08
N LEU A 179 -15.39 -27.11 13.12
CA LEU A 179 -15.06 -28.47 13.60
C LEU A 179 -16.15 -29.03 14.55
N GLY A 180 -17.23 -28.28 14.73
CA GLY A 180 -18.35 -28.61 15.60
C GLY A 180 -18.04 -28.36 17.09
N PRO A 181 -18.92 -28.85 17.98
CA PRO A 181 -18.76 -28.65 19.42
C PRO A 181 -17.51 -29.37 19.96
N GLN A 182 -16.70 -28.63 20.70
CA GLN A 182 -15.49 -29.13 21.34
C GLN A 182 -15.66 -29.19 22.87
N PRO A 183 -14.93 -30.08 23.58
CA PRO A 183 -15.14 -30.30 25.01
C PRO A 183 -14.81 -29.07 25.88
N ARG A 184 -13.94 -28.17 25.38
CA ARG A 184 -13.58 -26.90 26.02
C ARG A 184 -13.38 -25.81 24.97
N PRO A 185 -13.61 -24.53 25.33
CA PRO A 185 -13.19 -23.41 24.49
C PRO A 185 -11.69 -23.48 24.19
N TYR A 186 -11.30 -23.15 22.97
CA TYR A 186 -9.93 -23.29 22.48
C TYR A 186 -9.57 -22.17 21.50
N ALA A 187 -8.28 -21.99 21.26
CA ALA A 187 -7.73 -21.17 20.19
C ALA A 187 -6.27 -21.56 19.91
N TYR A 188 -5.75 -21.09 18.78
CA TYR A 188 -4.49 -21.57 18.22
C TYR A 188 -3.29 -20.72 18.61
N THR A 189 -2.15 -21.36 18.88
CA THR A 189 -0.90 -20.69 19.25
C THR A 189 0.23 -21.03 18.27
N ALA A 190 1.20 -20.11 18.15
CA ALA A 190 2.48 -20.34 17.47
C ALA A 190 3.36 -21.39 18.17
N ALA A 191 3.05 -21.71 19.44
CA ALA A 191 3.87 -22.59 20.26
C ALA A 191 4.00 -24.00 19.67
N SER A 192 5.15 -24.63 19.91
CA SER A 192 5.43 -26.01 19.53
C SER A 192 4.57 -27.04 20.26
N SER A 193 4.10 -26.70 21.47
CA SER A 193 3.24 -27.56 22.28
C SER A 193 2.23 -26.74 23.09
N SER A 194 1.12 -27.37 23.46
CA SER A 194 0.10 -26.80 24.34
C SER A 194 0.64 -26.43 25.74
N ALA A 195 1.64 -27.17 26.23
CA ALA A 195 2.33 -26.89 27.49
C ALA A 195 3.13 -25.58 27.42
N ASP A 196 3.81 -25.32 26.30
CA ASP A 196 4.55 -24.07 26.10
C ASP A 196 3.61 -22.86 25.93
N GLY A 197 2.33 -23.08 25.58
CA GLY A 197 1.31 -22.04 25.45
C GLY A 197 0.82 -21.44 26.78
N HIS A 198 1.09 -22.10 27.91
CA HIS A 198 0.56 -21.73 29.23
C HIS A 198 1.62 -21.21 30.21
N SER A 199 2.80 -20.79 29.70
CA SER A 199 3.87 -20.26 30.55
C SER A 199 3.40 -19.05 31.37
N PRO A 200 3.60 -19.02 32.69
CA PRO A 200 3.36 -17.82 33.49
C PRO A 200 4.44 -16.75 33.27
N ALA A 201 5.58 -17.11 32.68
CA ALA A 201 6.72 -16.22 32.47
C ALA A 201 6.65 -15.41 31.17
N PHE A 202 5.79 -15.81 30.22
CA PHE A 202 5.57 -15.07 28.97
C PHE A 202 4.17 -15.35 28.43
N SER A 203 3.52 -14.32 27.91
CA SER A 203 2.16 -14.36 27.36
C SER A 203 2.19 -14.71 25.88
N ARG A 204 1.70 -15.89 25.51
CA ARG A 204 1.47 -16.24 24.11
C ARG A 204 0.05 -15.91 23.69
N CYS A 205 -0.08 -15.17 22.60
CA CYS A 205 -1.37 -14.84 22.06
C CYS A 205 -1.95 -16.01 21.28
N LEU A 206 -3.25 -16.24 21.47
CA LEU A 206 -4.04 -17.32 20.87
C LEU A 206 -5.00 -16.71 19.85
N ALA A 207 -5.04 -17.26 18.64
CA ALA A 207 -5.82 -16.76 17.52
C ALA A 207 -6.84 -17.79 17.01
N PRO A 208 -7.98 -17.36 16.44
CA PRO A 208 -8.92 -18.25 15.77
C PRO A 208 -8.56 -18.50 14.29
N LEU A 209 -7.52 -17.83 13.79
CA LEU A 209 -7.11 -17.87 12.39
C LEU A 209 -5.60 -17.93 12.26
N TRP A 210 -5.14 -18.39 11.10
CA TRP A 210 -3.72 -18.43 10.75
C TRP A 210 -3.48 -18.10 9.29
N THR A 211 -2.46 -17.28 9.04
CA THR A 211 -1.98 -17.00 7.68
C THR A 211 -0.92 -18.02 7.30
N GLY A 212 -1.13 -18.79 6.23
CA GLY A 212 -0.20 -19.80 5.74
C GLY A 212 1.07 -19.22 5.11
N LYS A 213 2.09 -20.06 4.93
CA LYS A 213 3.32 -19.69 4.20
C LYS A 213 3.11 -19.59 2.69
N GLU A 214 2.19 -20.39 2.18
CA GLU A 214 1.71 -20.42 0.80
C GLU A 214 0.37 -19.65 0.70
N ARG A 215 -0.24 -19.55 -0.48
CA ARG A 215 -1.42 -18.70 -0.73
C ARG A 215 -2.71 -19.28 -0.18
N TYR A 216 -2.73 -19.60 1.11
CA TYR A 216 -3.92 -19.98 1.84
C TYR A 216 -3.96 -19.31 3.23
N ILE A 217 -5.16 -19.13 3.74
CA ILE A 217 -5.43 -18.82 5.14
C ILE A 217 -6.53 -19.74 5.64
N TRP A 218 -6.56 -19.97 6.93
CA TRP A 218 -7.68 -20.66 7.55
C TRP A 218 -8.21 -19.91 8.75
N ILE A 219 -9.53 -19.98 8.90
CA ILE A 219 -10.31 -19.29 9.92
C ILE A 219 -11.22 -20.35 10.53
N ASP A 220 -11.03 -20.59 11.83
CA ASP A 220 -11.87 -21.49 12.59
C ASP A 220 -12.98 -20.70 13.28
N LEU A 221 -14.22 -20.94 12.83
CA LEU A 221 -15.42 -20.27 13.35
C LEU A 221 -15.83 -20.83 14.72
N GLY A 222 -15.29 -21.98 15.13
CA GLY A 222 -15.49 -22.59 16.44
C GLY A 222 -14.47 -22.14 17.49
N ALA A 223 -13.32 -21.60 17.07
CA ALA A 223 -12.25 -21.16 17.96
C ALA A 223 -12.52 -19.75 18.56
N GLY A 224 -12.16 -19.56 19.83
CA GLY A 224 -12.35 -18.30 20.57
C GLY A 224 -13.56 -18.31 21.52
N PRO A 225 -14.14 -17.13 21.88
CA PRO A 225 -13.73 -15.79 21.46
C PRO A 225 -12.38 -15.37 22.06
N VAL A 226 -11.53 -14.78 21.22
CA VAL A 226 -10.27 -14.14 21.62
C VAL A 226 -10.47 -12.65 21.88
N ASP A 227 -9.54 -12.02 22.59
CA ASP A 227 -9.46 -10.58 22.76
C ASP A 227 -8.04 -10.09 22.47
N TYR A 228 -7.93 -8.98 21.74
CA TYR A 228 -6.67 -8.37 21.34
C TYR A 228 -6.72 -6.86 21.41
N GLY A 229 -5.60 -6.23 21.73
CA GLY A 229 -5.41 -4.81 21.46
C GLY A 229 -4.68 -4.07 22.57
N PRO A 230 -4.66 -2.74 22.48
CA PRO A 230 -4.16 -1.88 23.55
C PRO A 230 -4.93 -2.12 24.86
N ALA A 231 -4.20 -2.34 25.96
CA ALA A 231 -4.77 -2.62 27.28
C ALA A 231 -5.34 -1.38 27.97
N LEU A 232 -4.82 -0.18 27.65
CA LEU A 232 -5.21 1.08 28.29
C LEU A 232 -5.94 2.01 27.32
N SER A 233 -5.33 2.30 26.17
CA SER A 233 -5.86 3.23 25.19
C SER A 233 -5.19 3.01 23.83
N GLY A 234 -5.99 3.05 22.78
CA GLY A 234 -5.53 2.96 21.39
C GLY A 234 -6.64 2.45 20.48
N GLU A 235 -6.32 2.37 19.19
CA GLU A 235 -7.25 1.89 18.17
C GLU A 235 -7.07 0.39 17.90
N GLY A 236 -8.04 -0.20 17.21
CA GLY A 236 -7.97 -1.59 16.73
C GLY A 236 -8.19 -2.66 17.80
N VAL A 237 -8.68 -2.29 18.99
CA VAL A 237 -9.08 -3.27 20.02
C VAL A 237 -10.13 -4.21 19.41
N LEU A 238 -9.87 -5.50 19.53
CA LEU A 238 -10.79 -6.58 19.23
C LEU A 238 -11.35 -7.09 20.55
N PRO A 239 -12.53 -6.61 20.96
CA PRO A 239 -13.17 -7.07 22.18
C PRO A 239 -13.72 -8.48 22.01
N ARG A 240 -13.79 -9.18 23.13
CA ARG A 240 -14.20 -10.59 23.19
C ARG A 240 -15.62 -10.77 22.65
N GLY A 241 -15.75 -11.43 21.50
CA GLY A 241 -17.03 -11.88 20.94
C GLY A 241 -17.78 -10.85 20.09
N GLU A 242 -17.17 -9.73 19.70
CA GLU A 242 -17.87 -8.69 18.91
C GLU A 242 -17.36 -8.56 17.45
N PHE A 243 -16.23 -9.16 17.09
CA PHE A 243 -15.55 -8.88 15.80
C PHE A 243 -15.32 -10.07 14.86
N HIS A 244 -15.56 -11.30 15.32
CA HIS A 244 -15.46 -12.48 14.47
C HIS A 244 -16.78 -13.26 14.50
N PRO A 245 -17.30 -13.70 13.34
CA PRO A 245 -18.42 -14.62 13.33
C PRO A 245 -17.98 -15.90 14.06
N LEU A 246 -18.60 -16.15 15.20
CA LEU A 246 -18.43 -17.40 15.91
C LEU A 246 -19.64 -18.28 15.62
N ALA A 247 -19.40 -19.50 15.15
CA ALA A 247 -20.45 -20.49 14.94
C ALA A 247 -21.31 -20.64 16.22
N ALA A 248 -20.68 -20.56 17.39
CA ALA A 248 -21.33 -20.61 18.70
C ALA A 248 -22.23 -19.40 19.02
N LEU A 249 -21.94 -18.20 18.50
CA LEU A 249 -22.71 -16.98 18.80
C LEU A 249 -23.93 -16.78 17.87
N HIS A 250 -23.94 -17.41 16.69
CA HIS A 250 -24.98 -17.25 15.69
C HIS A 250 -26.07 -18.36 15.71
N GLY A 251 -26.29 -19.03 16.84
CA GLY A 251 -27.38 -20.03 16.98
C GLY A 251 -28.80 -19.46 16.70
N ARG A 252 -29.64 -20.25 16.02
CA ARG A 252 -30.99 -20.01 15.41
C ARG A 252 -31.91 -18.92 16.02
N PRO A 253 -32.91 -18.38 15.27
CA PRO A 253 -33.10 -18.36 13.81
C PRO A 253 -33.11 -16.94 13.19
N LYS A 254 -32.84 -15.88 13.98
CA LYS A 254 -32.69 -14.49 13.48
C LYS A 254 -31.23 -14.12 13.14
N SER A 255 -30.32 -15.08 13.28
CA SER A 255 -28.87 -14.92 13.25
C SER A 255 -28.24 -15.20 11.87
N ASP A 256 -28.92 -15.86 10.93
CA ASP A 256 -28.32 -16.27 9.66
C ASP A 256 -27.88 -15.07 8.79
N LYS A 257 -28.70 -14.01 8.73
CA LYS A 257 -28.35 -12.79 8.00
C LYS A 257 -27.19 -12.03 8.65
N ALA A 258 -27.12 -12.06 9.99
CA ALA A 258 -26.02 -11.45 10.73
C ALA A 258 -24.72 -12.24 10.50
N LEU A 259 -24.78 -13.59 10.60
CA LEU A 259 -23.66 -14.47 10.32
C LEU A 259 -23.12 -14.26 8.90
N LEU A 260 -23.99 -14.18 7.90
CA LEU A 260 -23.58 -13.92 6.52
C LEU A 260 -22.95 -12.54 6.34
N ALA A 261 -23.48 -11.51 7.01
CA ALA A 261 -22.92 -10.16 6.97
C ALA A 261 -21.53 -10.12 7.64
N ASP A 262 -21.38 -10.79 8.79
CA ASP A 262 -20.12 -10.87 9.53
C ASP A 262 -19.08 -11.69 8.77
N LEU A 263 -19.49 -12.79 8.13
CA LEU A 263 -18.61 -13.58 7.28
C LEU A 263 -18.18 -12.80 6.03
N ALA A 264 -19.10 -12.09 5.38
CA ALA A 264 -18.76 -11.22 4.25
C ALA A 264 -17.80 -10.09 4.67
N SER A 265 -18.02 -9.50 5.84
CA SER A 265 -17.13 -8.50 6.42
C SER A 265 -15.74 -9.07 6.70
N LEU A 266 -15.66 -10.28 7.25
CA LEU A 266 -14.40 -10.97 7.53
C LEU A 266 -13.62 -11.27 6.24
N VAL A 267 -14.28 -11.81 5.21
CA VAL A 267 -13.67 -12.08 3.90
C VAL A 267 -13.22 -10.78 3.24
N LEU A 268 -14.02 -9.70 3.32
CA LEU A 268 -13.62 -8.39 2.80
C LEU A 268 -12.41 -7.82 3.56
N SER A 269 -12.36 -7.98 4.89
CA SER A 269 -11.20 -7.57 5.69
C SER A 269 -9.96 -8.39 5.32
N ALA A 270 -10.09 -9.71 5.12
CA ALA A 270 -9.01 -10.58 4.65
C ALA A 270 -8.47 -10.12 3.30
N TYR A 271 -9.37 -9.82 2.36
CA TYR A 271 -9.00 -9.30 1.04
C TYR A 271 -8.17 -8.01 1.16
N LYS A 272 -8.67 -7.02 1.91
CA LYS A 272 -8.00 -5.72 2.06
C LYS A 272 -6.64 -5.81 2.77
N SER A 273 -6.55 -6.63 3.81
CA SER A 273 -5.37 -6.70 4.67
C SER A 273 -4.30 -7.68 4.17
N LEU A 274 -4.71 -8.74 3.48
CA LEU A 274 -3.81 -9.85 3.11
C LEU A 274 -3.51 -9.94 1.62
N LEU A 275 -4.49 -9.67 0.75
CA LEU A 275 -4.31 -9.82 -0.70
C LEU A 275 -3.88 -8.51 -1.36
N VAL A 276 -4.52 -7.40 -0.98
CA VAL A 276 -4.22 -6.07 -1.52
C VAL A 276 -3.79 -5.08 -0.43
N PRO A 277 -2.78 -5.42 0.40
CA PRO A 277 -2.32 -4.53 1.45
C PRO A 277 -1.87 -3.17 0.88
N SER A 278 -1.92 -2.16 1.74
CA SER A 278 -1.56 -0.80 1.37
C SER A 278 -0.04 -0.66 1.15
N LEU A 279 0.36 0.14 0.17
CA LEU A 279 1.77 0.47 -0.06
C LEU A 279 2.24 1.48 1.00
N ARG A 280 3.23 1.13 1.82
CA ARG A 280 3.71 2.01 2.89
C ARG A 280 4.60 3.14 2.36
N ILE A 281 5.55 2.80 1.49
CA ILE A 281 6.49 3.73 0.86
C ILE A 281 6.68 3.31 -0.60
N PRO A 282 6.93 4.25 -1.53
CA PRO A 282 7.30 3.91 -2.90
C PRO A 282 8.56 3.05 -2.94
N VAL A 283 8.56 2.01 -3.78
CA VAL A 283 9.71 1.12 -3.98
C VAL A 283 9.94 0.93 -5.47
N HIS A 284 11.11 1.33 -5.94
CA HIS A 284 11.50 1.18 -7.34
C HIS A 284 12.17 -0.16 -7.60
N PHE A 285 12.15 -0.60 -8.86
CA PHE A 285 12.89 -1.78 -9.28
C PHE A 285 14.38 -1.44 -9.37
N GLU A 286 15.20 -2.20 -8.66
CA GLU A 286 16.66 -2.06 -8.62
C GLU A 286 17.32 -3.41 -8.83
N SER A 287 18.39 -3.49 -9.61
CA SER A 287 19.00 -4.78 -9.97
C SER A 287 19.81 -5.37 -8.82
N SER A 288 20.45 -4.52 -8.01
CA SER A 288 21.30 -4.94 -6.89
C SER A 288 20.83 -4.32 -5.58
N LEU A 289 20.40 -5.16 -4.63
CA LEU A 289 19.90 -4.76 -3.31
C LEU A 289 20.89 -5.18 -2.22
N LEU A 290 21.19 -4.27 -1.29
CA LEU A 290 22.04 -4.53 -0.13
C LEU A 290 21.34 -4.15 1.18
N ILE A 291 21.26 -5.10 2.11
CA ILE A 291 20.90 -4.84 3.51
C ILE A 291 22.19 -4.80 4.33
N ARG A 292 22.50 -3.64 4.91
CA ARG A 292 23.75 -3.44 5.67
C ARG A 292 23.45 -3.35 7.16
N PHE A 293 23.82 -4.36 7.93
CA PHE A 293 23.73 -4.34 9.37
C PHE A 293 24.92 -3.58 9.97
N VAL A 294 24.64 -2.64 10.88
CA VAL A 294 25.64 -1.95 11.68
C VAL A 294 25.31 -2.20 13.15
N HIS A 295 25.99 -3.19 13.72
CA HIS A 295 25.81 -3.60 15.11
C HIS A 295 26.66 -2.74 16.03
N ILE A 296 26.00 -1.85 16.76
CA ILE A 296 26.61 -0.95 17.74
C ILE A 296 26.46 -1.61 19.10
N HIS A 297 27.54 -2.18 19.63
CA HIS A 297 27.51 -3.01 20.84
C HIS A 297 28.31 -2.40 21.98
N GLY A 298 27.93 -2.74 23.21
CA GLY A 298 28.67 -2.38 24.41
C GLY A 298 29.99 -3.16 24.59
N GLU A 299 30.62 -3.04 25.76
CA GLU A 299 31.89 -3.73 26.05
C GLU A 299 31.65 -5.21 26.33
N GLU A 300 30.53 -5.54 26.97
CA GLU A 300 30.16 -6.92 27.26
C GLU A 300 29.48 -7.55 26.04
N LYS A 301 30.07 -8.62 25.51
CA LYS A 301 29.40 -9.43 24.49
C LYS A 301 28.30 -10.24 25.15
N ASP A 302 27.06 -9.96 24.77
CA ASP A 302 25.90 -10.79 25.11
C ASP A 302 26.17 -12.25 24.66
N PRO A 303 26.19 -13.23 25.59
CA PRO A 303 26.48 -14.62 25.27
C PRO A 303 25.43 -15.26 24.35
N VAL A 304 24.20 -14.74 24.34
CA VAL A 304 23.14 -15.19 23.41
C VAL A 304 23.25 -14.46 22.07
N GLY A 305 23.66 -13.18 22.10
CA GLY A 305 23.91 -12.36 20.92
C GLY A 305 22.67 -12.08 20.08
N LEU A 306 22.89 -11.50 18.90
CA LEU A 306 21.89 -11.41 17.83
C LEU A 306 22.20 -12.46 16.78
N ASP A 307 21.21 -13.23 16.37
CA ASP A 307 21.37 -14.24 15.33
C ASP A 307 21.15 -13.61 13.96
N TRP A 308 22.21 -12.98 13.44
CA TRP A 308 22.21 -12.40 12.09
C TRP A 308 21.86 -13.44 11.03
N SER A 309 22.32 -14.68 11.19
CA SER A 309 22.08 -15.75 10.24
C SER A 309 20.60 -16.12 10.15
N ALA A 310 19.90 -16.16 11.29
CA ALA A 310 18.46 -16.38 11.32
C ALA A 310 17.66 -15.22 10.68
N ILE A 311 18.10 -13.97 10.89
CA ILE A 311 17.48 -12.79 10.25
C ILE A 311 17.63 -12.88 8.73
N GLU A 312 18.85 -13.12 8.26
CA GLU A 312 19.15 -13.24 6.83
C GLU A 312 18.39 -14.41 6.19
N GLN A 313 18.42 -15.59 6.83
CA GLN A 313 17.72 -16.77 6.36
C GLN A 313 16.21 -16.51 6.26
N SER A 314 15.61 -15.89 7.28
CA SER A 314 14.18 -15.59 7.26
C SER A 314 13.77 -14.62 6.13
N ILE A 315 14.66 -13.70 5.74
CA ILE A 315 14.42 -12.79 4.61
C ILE A 315 14.64 -13.51 3.28
N ARG A 316 15.67 -14.36 3.17
CA ARG A 316 15.98 -15.16 1.97
C ARG A 316 14.89 -16.19 1.67
N ASP A 317 14.41 -16.91 2.69
CA ASP A 317 13.30 -17.87 2.60
C ASP A 317 11.97 -17.19 2.18
N GLY A 318 11.91 -15.86 2.33
CA GLY A 318 10.83 -15.03 1.83
C GLY A 318 10.72 -14.99 0.31
N ASP A 319 11.81 -15.22 -0.43
CA ASP A 319 11.85 -15.09 -1.89
C ASP A 319 11.20 -13.76 -2.37
N LEU A 320 11.63 -12.65 -1.77
CA LEU A 320 11.03 -11.32 -1.97
C LEU A 320 11.41 -10.66 -3.32
N PRO A 321 12.67 -10.77 -3.80
CA PRO A 321 13.07 -10.13 -5.05
C PRO A 321 12.41 -10.75 -6.29
N PHE A 322 12.40 -10.01 -7.39
CA PHE A 322 12.08 -10.53 -8.73
C PHE A 322 13.24 -11.33 -9.33
N HIS A 323 12.94 -12.14 -10.34
CA HIS A 323 13.99 -12.76 -11.15
C HIS A 323 14.91 -11.70 -11.76
N GLY A 324 16.22 -11.88 -11.57
CA GLY A 324 17.25 -10.94 -12.04
C GLY A 324 17.59 -9.81 -11.06
N GLN A 325 16.93 -9.73 -9.89
CA GLN A 325 17.41 -8.92 -8.77
C GLN A 325 18.30 -9.77 -7.85
N SER A 326 19.39 -9.19 -7.36
CA SER A 326 20.23 -9.79 -6.31
C SER A 326 19.94 -9.15 -4.96
N LEU A 327 19.90 -9.96 -3.90
CA LEU A 327 19.79 -9.50 -2.52
C LEU A 327 20.98 -10.01 -1.71
N ASN A 328 21.80 -9.05 -1.29
CA ASN A 328 23.00 -9.25 -0.51
C ASN A 328 22.86 -8.67 0.89
N PHE A 329 23.67 -9.22 1.80
CA PHE A 329 23.73 -8.80 3.19
C PHE A 329 25.19 -8.53 3.54
N ASP A 330 25.39 -7.51 4.36
CA ASP A 330 26.69 -7.06 4.83
C ASP A 330 26.56 -6.66 6.29
N SER A 331 27.56 -6.97 7.11
CA SER A 331 27.48 -6.80 8.57
C SER A 331 28.76 -6.18 9.11
N HIS A 332 28.58 -5.09 9.83
CA HIS A 332 29.64 -4.30 10.45
C HIS A 332 29.41 -4.25 11.95
N SER A 333 30.51 -4.22 12.71
CA SER A 333 30.47 -4.18 14.16
C SER A 333 31.22 -2.94 14.66
N VAL A 334 30.57 -2.19 15.54
CA VAL A 334 31.09 -0.94 16.09
C VAL A 334 30.96 -1.00 17.60
N LYS A 335 32.06 -0.74 18.32
CA LYS A 335 31.97 -0.55 19.77
C LYS A 335 31.34 0.80 20.09
N TYR A 336 30.36 0.79 20.97
CA TYR A 336 29.67 2.00 21.42
C TYR A 336 30.63 3.00 22.08
N SER A 337 31.62 2.51 22.83
CA SER A 337 32.66 3.31 23.49
C SER A 337 33.57 4.06 22.52
N GLU A 338 33.80 3.50 21.32
CA GLU A 338 34.64 4.07 20.27
C GLU A 338 33.84 4.98 19.29
N CYS A 339 32.50 4.99 19.40
CA CYS A 339 31.61 5.74 18.52
C CYS A 339 31.01 6.98 19.22
N SER A 340 31.69 8.12 19.09
CA SER A 340 31.23 9.42 19.62
C SER A 340 29.87 9.85 19.03
N ILE A 341 29.61 9.48 17.78
CA ILE A 341 28.34 9.76 17.10
C ILE A 341 27.21 8.91 17.65
N CYS A 342 27.47 7.64 17.96
CA CYS A 342 26.48 6.74 18.54
C CYS A 342 26.06 7.22 19.93
N SER A 343 27.03 7.64 20.75
CA SER A 343 26.74 8.21 22.07
C SER A 343 25.99 9.55 21.98
N PHE A 344 26.37 10.41 21.03
CA PHE A 344 25.63 11.64 20.75
C PHE A 344 24.19 11.36 20.28
N ALA A 345 23.98 10.37 19.41
CA ALA A 345 22.66 9.98 18.91
C ALA A 345 21.73 9.55 20.05
N ILE A 346 22.22 8.70 20.95
CA ILE A 346 21.47 8.27 22.14
C ILE A 346 21.16 9.46 23.06
N ALA A 347 22.17 10.24 23.44
CA ALA A 347 21.99 11.37 24.35
C ALA A 347 21.04 12.43 23.79
N ARG A 348 21.14 12.74 22.49
CA ARG A 348 20.32 13.76 21.83
C ARG A 348 18.88 13.30 21.59
N SER A 349 18.65 12.00 21.51
CA SER A 349 17.33 11.42 21.22
C SER A 349 16.62 10.88 22.46
N THR A 350 17.27 10.88 23.62
CA THR A 350 16.65 10.45 24.88
C THR A 350 15.66 11.53 25.36
N HIS A 351 14.41 11.12 25.54
CA HIS A 351 13.33 11.92 26.10
C HIS A 351 12.70 11.18 27.28
N SER A 352 12.09 11.93 28.20
CA SER A 352 11.33 11.39 29.33
C SER A 352 9.84 11.55 29.11
N PHE A 353 9.06 10.56 29.53
CA PHE A 353 7.61 10.65 29.65
C PHE A 353 7.17 10.27 31.07
N THR A 354 5.99 10.74 31.47
CA THR A 354 5.42 10.42 32.78
C THR A 354 4.14 9.62 32.58
N SER A 355 4.11 8.40 33.10
CA SER A 355 2.91 7.58 33.17
C SER A 355 2.29 7.67 34.56
N ARG A 356 0.95 7.60 34.59
CA ARG A 356 0.18 7.57 35.84
C ARG A 356 -0.28 6.14 36.08
N PHE A 357 0.18 5.54 37.17
CA PHE A 357 -0.28 4.23 37.61
C PHE A 357 -1.19 4.39 38.82
N LEU A 358 -2.37 3.78 38.73
CA LEU A 358 -3.30 3.66 39.84
C LEU A 358 -3.10 2.29 40.48
N PHE A 359 -2.33 2.25 41.57
CA PHE A 359 -2.29 1.09 42.46
C PHE A 359 -3.36 1.29 43.54
N GLU A 360 -2.98 1.87 44.69
CA GLU A 360 -3.92 2.32 45.73
C GLU A 360 -4.05 3.87 45.75
N ASN A 361 -3.00 4.58 45.31
CA ASN A 361 -2.95 6.01 45.07
C ASN A 361 -2.31 6.30 43.70
N TYR A 362 -2.59 7.46 43.11
CA TYR A 362 -1.95 7.87 41.85
C TYR A 362 -0.45 8.05 42.06
N THR A 363 0.34 7.15 41.46
CA THR A 363 1.80 7.26 41.40
C THR A 363 2.21 7.70 40.01
N MET A 364 3.12 8.67 39.95
CA MET A 364 3.72 9.12 38.69
C MET A 364 5.07 8.45 38.53
N ILE A 365 5.24 7.68 37.45
CA ILE A 365 6.51 7.05 37.09
C ILE A 365 7.07 7.80 35.89
N VAL A 366 8.30 8.30 36.03
CA VAL A 366 9.03 8.94 34.93
C VAL A 366 9.89 7.87 34.28
N SER A 367 9.65 7.62 32.99
CA SER A 367 10.37 6.65 32.18
C SER A 367 11.02 7.37 30.99
N GLU A 368 12.15 6.84 30.52
CA GLU A 368 12.86 7.37 29.36
C GLU A 368 12.58 6.54 28.11
N TYR A 369 12.67 7.17 26.94
CA TYR A 369 12.55 6.54 25.63
C TYR A 369 13.45 7.25 24.61
N LEU A 370 13.67 6.62 23.46
CA LEU A 370 14.40 7.21 22.35
C LEU A 370 13.42 7.73 21.29
N ASP A 371 13.50 9.00 20.94
CA ASP A 371 12.76 9.57 19.80
C ASP A 371 13.38 9.05 18.50
N SER A 372 12.62 8.24 17.76
CA SER A 372 13.13 7.58 16.56
C SER A 372 13.43 8.57 15.43
N LYS A 373 12.65 9.66 15.32
CA LYS A 373 12.84 10.69 14.29
C LYS A 373 14.11 11.47 14.56
N ARG A 374 14.39 11.77 15.83
CA ARG A 374 15.62 12.42 16.23
C ARG A 374 16.84 11.53 16.01
N MET A 375 16.74 10.23 16.33
CA MET A 375 17.76 9.23 16.02
C MET A 375 18.07 9.21 14.52
N ARG A 376 17.04 9.07 13.68
CA ARG A 376 17.18 9.07 12.21
C ARG A 376 17.86 10.34 11.71
N GLN A 377 17.45 11.51 12.21
CA GLN A 377 18.06 12.78 11.83
C GLN A 377 19.56 12.80 12.14
N VAL A 378 19.95 12.44 13.37
CA VAL A 378 21.36 12.43 13.76
C VAL A 378 22.17 11.46 12.90
N LEU A 379 21.67 10.23 12.70
CA LEU A 379 22.35 9.20 11.90
C LEU A 379 22.49 9.60 10.43
N SER A 380 21.47 10.27 9.86
CA SER A 380 21.50 10.77 8.49
C SER A 380 22.49 11.93 8.34
N ASP A 381 22.47 12.89 9.28
CA ASP A 381 23.38 14.05 9.28
C ASP A 381 24.86 13.63 9.43
N SER A 382 25.10 12.45 10.00
CA SER A 382 26.42 11.96 10.35
C SER A 382 26.83 10.66 9.64
N SER A 383 26.21 10.33 8.51
CA SER A 383 26.39 9.04 7.84
C SER A 383 27.85 8.75 7.48
N ASP A 384 28.58 9.74 6.98
CA ASP A 384 29.95 9.58 6.48
C ASP A 384 30.93 9.23 7.62
N GLU A 385 30.77 9.88 8.77
CA GLU A 385 31.59 9.60 9.95
C GLU A 385 31.26 8.22 10.52
N LEU A 386 29.99 7.84 10.52
CA LEU A 386 29.57 6.53 10.98
C LEU A 386 30.09 5.41 10.06
N HIS A 387 30.09 5.63 8.75
CA HIS A 387 30.71 4.70 7.78
C HIS A 387 32.20 4.54 8.07
N ARG A 388 32.91 5.64 8.32
CA ARG A 388 34.33 5.60 8.68
C ARG A 388 34.60 4.79 9.94
N VAL A 389 33.82 5.02 11.00
CA VAL A 389 33.97 4.30 12.28
C VAL A 389 33.64 2.82 12.12
N ALA A 390 32.66 2.48 11.28
CA ALA A 390 32.28 1.11 10.97
C ALA A 390 33.22 0.39 9.98
N GLY A 391 34.20 1.08 9.40
CA GLY A 391 35.05 0.51 8.35
C GLY A 391 34.31 0.25 7.04
N ILE A 392 33.18 0.92 6.83
CA ILE A 392 32.37 0.82 5.62
C ILE A 392 33.05 1.65 4.53
N HIS A 393 33.29 1.03 3.39
CA HIS A 393 33.79 1.71 2.19
C HIS A 393 32.58 2.00 1.29
N ASP A 394 32.66 3.09 0.51
CA ASP A 394 31.59 3.41 -0.44
C ASP A 394 31.56 2.34 -1.53
N ASP A 395 30.50 1.54 -1.54
CA ASP A 395 30.25 0.53 -2.56
C ASP A 395 29.39 1.13 -3.67
N ASP A 396 30.02 1.45 -4.80
CA ASP A 396 29.33 1.85 -6.05
C ASP A 396 28.67 0.64 -6.76
N GLU A 397 28.72 -0.56 -6.16
CA GLU A 397 28.26 -1.81 -6.78
C GLU A 397 26.76 -2.09 -6.60
N HIS A 398 26.11 -1.50 -5.60
CA HIS A 398 24.69 -1.75 -5.29
C HIS A 398 23.83 -0.53 -5.62
N ASP A 399 22.72 -0.77 -6.31
CA ASP A 399 21.79 0.28 -6.71
C ASP A 399 21.02 0.84 -5.50
N LYS A 400 20.63 -0.04 -4.56
CA LYS A 400 19.93 0.34 -3.32
C LYS A 400 20.55 -0.32 -2.10
N VAL A 401 21.02 0.52 -1.17
CA VAL A 401 21.54 0.11 0.13
C VAL A 401 20.59 0.57 1.24
N VAL A 402 20.18 -0.35 2.11
CA VAL A 402 19.40 -0.04 3.33
C VAL A 402 20.25 -0.34 4.57
N PRO A 403 20.74 0.69 5.28
CA PRO A 403 21.41 0.51 6.56
C PRO A 403 20.42 0.16 7.67
N VAL A 404 20.80 -0.83 8.48
CA VAL A 404 20.08 -1.30 9.67
C VAL A 404 20.98 -1.07 10.89
N TYR A 405 20.74 0.03 11.59
CA TYR A 405 21.49 0.39 12.79
C TYR A 405 20.89 -0.31 14.00
N VAL A 406 21.69 -1.16 14.66
CA VAL A 406 21.25 -1.92 15.83
C VAL A 406 22.04 -1.47 17.05
N PHE A 407 21.38 -0.72 17.93
CA PHE A 407 21.93 -0.26 19.20
C PHE A 407 21.71 -1.30 20.29
N ASP A 408 22.76 -2.08 20.55
CA ASP A 408 22.82 -3.07 21.62
C ASP A 408 23.53 -2.45 22.83
N LEU A 409 22.74 -1.81 23.69
CA LEU A 409 23.25 -0.97 24.76
C LEU A 409 23.37 -1.73 26.08
N ASP A 410 24.51 -1.58 26.77
CA ASP A 410 24.75 -2.10 28.13
C ASP A 410 24.06 -1.23 29.20
N PHE A 411 22.84 -0.77 28.94
CA PHE A 411 22.06 0.03 29.88
C PHE A 411 21.08 -0.85 30.65
N ASP A 412 21.00 -0.63 31.96
CA ASP A 412 20.00 -1.28 32.83
C ASP A 412 18.60 -0.72 32.66
N LYS A 413 18.51 0.56 32.32
CA LYS A 413 17.25 1.22 32.03
C LYS A 413 16.68 0.69 30.72
N LEU A 414 15.38 0.40 30.71
CA LEU A 414 14.64 0.10 29.49
C LEU A 414 14.60 1.34 28.60
N LEU A 415 15.14 1.24 27.39
CA LEU A 415 14.98 2.23 26.34
C LEU A 415 14.35 1.59 25.12
N LEU A 416 13.17 2.09 24.75
CA LEU A 416 12.46 1.72 23.53
C LEU A 416 12.34 2.94 22.60
N LEU A 417 12.22 2.69 21.30
CA LEU A 417 11.92 3.72 20.31
C LEU A 417 10.46 4.14 20.44
N ASP A 418 10.23 5.44 20.54
CA ASP A 418 8.90 6.06 20.65
C ASP A 418 8.01 5.44 21.75
N ARG A 419 8.64 4.95 22.83
CA ARG A 419 8.07 4.25 23.99
C ARG A 419 7.67 2.80 23.78
N TYR A 420 7.42 2.36 22.54
CA TYR A 420 6.76 1.07 22.27
C TYR A 420 7.55 0.13 21.38
N HIS A 421 8.48 0.65 20.56
CA HIS A 421 9.08 -0.10 19.47
C HIS A 421 10.51 -0.51 19.79
N GLN A 422 10.85 -1.77 19.49
CA GLN A 422 12.24 -2.23 19.48
C GLN A 422 12.94 -1.87 18.17
N ALA A 423 12.19 -1.75 17.07
CA ALA A 423 12.70 -1.34 15.76
C ALA A 423 11.69 -0.45 15.04
N VAL A 424 12.20 0.56 14.33
CA VAL A 424 11.42 1.49 13.53
C VAL A 424 12.00 1.55 12.12
N ALA A 425 11.11 1.43 11.14
CA ALA A 425 11.41 1.55 9.72
C ALA A 425 11.21 2.98 9.21
N PHE A 426 12.24 3.54 8.60
CA PHE A 426 12.17 4.79 7.84
C PHE A 426 12.25 4.49 6.34
N ARG A 427 12.18 5.53 5.50
CA ARG A 427 12.30 5.37 4.03
C ARG A 427 13.70 4.95 3.59
N ASP A 428 14.70 5.32 4.37
CA ASP A 428 16.12 5.30 4.04
C ASP A 428 16.96 4.43 4.98
N MET A 429 16.42 4.03 6.14
CA MET A 429 17.15 3.24 7.13
C MET A 429 16.19 2.50 8.08
N VAL A 430 16.73 1.54 8.82
CA VAL A 430 16.09 0.91 9.96
C VAL A 430 16.91 1.20 11.22
N VAL A 431 16.23 1.54 12.31
CA VAL A 431 16.87 1.72 13.61
C VAL A 431 16.25 0.73 14.59
N ALA A 432 17.08 -0.04 15.28
CA ALA A 432 16.68 -0.97 16.33
C ALA A 432 17.45 -0.70 17.62
N VAL A 433 16.83 -0.94 18.77
CA VAL A 433 17.43 -0.77 20.10
C VAL A 433 17.08 -1.96 20.99
N ARG A 434 18.08 -2.44 21.74
CA ARG A 434 17.90 -3.29 22.91
C ARG A 434 18.79 -2.83 24.06
N THR A 435 18.39 -3.22 25.27
CA THR A 435 19.05 -2.87 26.54
C THR A 435 19.29 -4.13 27.37
N ARG A 436 19.96 -4.02 28.52
CA ARG A 436 20.28 -5.17 29.38
C ARG A 436 19.06 -5.80 30.02
N SER A 437 18.04 -5.00 30.31
CA SER A 437 16.73 -5.52 30.72
C SER A 437 16.27 -6.56 29.71
N SER A 438 15.80 -7.72 30.19
CA SER A 438 15.42 -8.86 29.34
C SER A 438 13.94 -8.89 28.99
N GLN A 439 13.09 -8.25 29.80
CA GLN A 439 11.64 -8.30 29.68
C GLN A 439 11.00 -6.99 30.12
N THR A 440 9.90 -6.62 29.46
CA THR A 440 9.00 -5.54 29.89
C THR A 440 7.55 -5.91 29.62
N VAL A 441 6.65 -5.41 30.47
CA VAL A 441 5.21 -5.44 30.19
C VAL A 441 4.93 -4.42 29.08
N SER A 442 4.25 -4.85 28.02
CA SER A 442 3.81 -3.94 26.95
C SER A 442 2.42 -3.37 27.24
N ASP A 443 2.08 -2.30 26.52
CA ASP A 443 0.76 -1.67 26.56
C ASP A 443 -0.31 -2.50 25.83
N TYR A 444 0.04 -3.66 25.30
CA TYR A 444 -0.88 -4.56 24.62
C TYR A 444 -1.33 -5.69 25.53
N SER A 445 -2.56 -6.16 25.33
CA SER A 445 -3.10 -7.36 25.96
C SER A 445 -3.66 -8.31 24.92
N CYS A 446 -3.57 -9.60 25.22
CA CYS A 446 -4.26 -10.64 24.49
C CYS A 446 -4.79 -11.70 25.46
N ASN A 447 -5.99 -12.22 25.19
CA ASN A 447 -6.62 -13.28 25.98
C ASN A 447 -6.70 -12.96 27.48
N GLY A 448 -7.01 -11.71 27.82
CA GLY A 448 -7.10 -11.23 29.20
C GLY A 448 -5.76 -11.12 29.94
N ARG A 449 -4.62 -11.17 29.25
CA ARG A 449 -3.27 -11.02 29.83
C ARG A 449 -2.47 -9.96 29.10
N HIS A 450 -1.61 -9.24 29.82
CA HIS A 450 -0.66 -8.32 29.20
C HIS A 450 0.38 -9.07 28.36
N VAL A 451 0.72 -8.50 27.21
CA VAL A 451 1.78 -9.01 26.35
C VAL A 451 3.14 -8.63 26.94
N ILE A 452 3.98 -9.62 27.22
CA ILE A 452 5.36 -9.43 27.70
C ILE A 452 6.30 -9.38 26.50
N THR A 453 7.05 -8.29 26.37
CA THR A 453 8.04 -8.11 25.31
C THR A 453 9.42 -8.53 25.81
N MET A 454 10.06 -9.44 25.07
CA MET A 454 11.47 -9.80 25.30
C MET A 454 12.36 -8.80 24.57
N THR A 455 12.87 -7.83 25.32
CA THR A 455 13.64 -6.67 24.82
C THR A 455 14.94 -7.06 24.12
N ARG A 456 15.55 -8.19 24.51
CA ARG A 456 16.77 -8.74 23.89
C ARG A 456 16.52 -9.41 22.53
N ASN A 457 15.28 -9.83 22.24
CA ASN A 457 14.90 -10.49 20.98
C ASN A 457 14.57 -9.42 19.92
N LEU A 458 15.49 -9.17 18.99
CA LEU A 458 15.30 -8.17 17.92
C LEU A 458 14.99 -8.75 16.55
N ASP A 459 15.17 -10.06 16.34
CA ASP A 459 15.10 -10.69 15.01
C ASP A 459 13.78 -10.34 14.30
N ARG A 460 12.65 -10.55 14.99
CA ARG A 460 11.32 -10.29 14.43
C ARG A 460 11.08 -8.78 14.16
N PRO A 461 11.30 -7.86 15.11
CA PRO A 461 11.23 -6.42 14.85
C PRO A 461 12.13 -5.94 13.70
N ILE A 462 13.34 -6.48 13.58
CA ILE A 462 14.28 -6.15 12.51
C ILE A 462 13.73 -6.63 11.17
N ILE A 463 13.33 -7.91 11.05
CA ILE A 463 12.75 -8.46 9.82
C ILE A 463 11.55 -7.61 9.38
N GLY A 464 10.61 -7.33 10.28
CA GLY A 464 9.43 -6.50 9.96
C GLY A 464 9.80 -5.08 9.53
N SER A 465 10.84 -4.47 10.13
CA SER A 465 11.26 -3.12 9.76
C SER A 465 11.99 -3.09 8.41
N VAL A 466 12.80 -4.11 8.12
CA VAL A 466 13.47 -4.27 6.82
C VAL A 466 12.46 -4.47 5.70
N LEU A 467 11.41 -5.28 5.91
CA LEU A 467 10.32 -5.45 4.94
C LEU A 467 9.63 -4.13 4.58
N GLN A 468 9.43 -3.25 5.56
CA GLN A 468 8.84 -1.93 5.35
C GLN A 468 9.76 -1.01 4.54
N THR A 469 11.04 -0.92 4.88
CA THR A 469 11.99 0.00 4.24
C THR A 469 12.48 -0.50 2.86
N MET A 470 12.82 -1.79 2.75
CA MET A 470 13.37 -2.34 1.52
C MET A 470 12.27 -2.59 0.48
N PHE A 471 11.13 -3.16 0.90
CA PHE A 471 10.09 -3.68 0.01
C PHE A 471 8.72 -2.99 0.17
N GLY A 472 8.60 -1.97 1.02
CA GLY A 472 7.39 -1.16 1.15
C GLY A 472 6.20 -1.90 1.76
N VAL A 473 6.43 -3.09 2.31
CA VAL A 473 5.37 -3.96 2.86
C VAL A 473 4.78 -3.32 4.10
N SER A 474 3.47 -3.10 4.14
CA SER A 474 2.80 -2.58 5.33
C SER A 474 2.68 -3.66 6.41
N PRO A 475 2.68 -3.29 7.70
CA PRO A 475 2.28 -4.20 8.76
C PRO A 475 0.90 -4.79 8.49
N THR A 476 0.71 -6.09 8.75
CA THR A 476 -0.53 -6.80 8.40
C THR A 476 -1.78 -6.27 9.12
N HIS A 477 -1.59 -5.63 10.27
CA HIS A 477 -2.67 -5.00 11.04
C HIS A 477 -2.93 -3.54 10.67
N GLN A 478 -2.26 -3.00 9.64
CA GLN A 478 -2.40 -1.61 9.21
C GLN A 478 -2.86 -1.56 7.75
N SER A 479 -3.90 -0.78 7.49
CA SER A 479 -4.37 -0.49 6.14
C SER A 479 -4.70 0.99 5.98
N TRP A 480 -4.65 1.52 4.77
CA TRP A 480 -5.11 2.86 4.47
C TRP A 480 -6.61 2.84 4.14
N SER A 481 -7.40 3.68 4.82
CA SER A 481 -8.81 3.92 4.47
C SER A 481 -8.95 5.26 3.75
N PRO A 482 -9.34 5.25 2.47
CA PRO A 482 -9.68 6.47 1.74
C PRO A 482 -10.83 7.24 2.38
N GLU A 483 -11.80 6.54 2.98
CA GLU A 483 -13.00 7.12 3.60
C GLU A 483 -12.65 7.94 4.84
N HIS A 484 -11.75 7.42 5.67
CA HIS A 484 -11.27 8.12 6.87
C HIS A 484 -10.09 9.06 6.59
N ASN A 485 -9.51 8.97 5.38
CA ASN A 485 -8.25 9.63 5.02
C ASN A 485 -7.15 9.38 6.08
N ALA A 486 -7.11 8.16 6.60
CA ALA A 486 -6.24 7.77 7.71
C ALA A 486 -5.83 6.30 7.60
N THR A 487 -4.74 5.95 8.29
CA THR A 487 -4.37 4.56 8.52
C THR A 487 -5.28 3.98 9.60
N VAL A 488 -5.93 2.87 9.30
CA VAL A 488 -6.79 2.12 10.22
C VAL A 488 -6.00 0.92 10.75
N VAL A 489 -6.21 0.63 12.03
CA VAL A 489 -5.58 -0.49 12.74
C VAL A 489 -6.61 -1.61 12.96
N ASP A 490 -6.28 -2.82 12.50
CA ASP A 490 -7.06 -4.04 12.70
C ASP A 490 -6.13 -5.18 13.13
N TYR A 491 -6.12 -5.49 14.44
CA TYR A 491 -5.26 -6.52 14.99
C TYR A 491 -5.68 -7.95 14.63
N THR A 492 -6.78 -8.15 13.89
CA THR A 492 -7.24 -9.46 13.41
C THR A 492 -6.13 -10.19 12.67
N TRP A 493 -5.38 -9.43 11.87
CA TRP A 493 -4.35 -9.94 10.98
C TRP A 493 -2.94 -9.84 11.57
N SER A 494 -2.80 -9.63 12.89
CA SER A 494 -1.51 -9.55 13.58
C SER A 494 -1.05 -10.87 14.20
N THR A 495 -1.64 -11.98 13.76
CA THR A 495 -1.32 -13.35 14.16
C THR A 495 -0.89 -14.15 12.92
N GLY A 496 -0.34 -15.34 13.12
CA GLY A 496 0.06 -16.21 12.00
C GLY A 496 1.54 -16.11 11.61
N HIS A 497 1.85 -16.50 10.37
CA HIS A 497 3.15 -16.28 9.74
C HIS A 497 3.36 -14.82 9.36
N THR A 498 3.59 -13.95 10.35
CA THR A 498 3.90 -12.53 10.12
C THR A 498 4.90 -12.02 11.16
N PRO A 499 5.95 -11.27 10.75
CA PRO A 499 6.83 -10.62 11.70
C PRO A 499 6.21 -9.34 12.28
N PHE A 500 5.02 -8.94 11.82
CA PHE A 500 4.36 -7.69 12.20
C PHE A 500 3.45 -7.84 13.41
N GLY A 501 3.26 -6.73 14.11
CA GLY A 501 2.33 -6.61 15.23
C GLY A 501 2.88 -7.20 16.54
N PRO A 502 2.17 -6.95 17.66
CA PRO A 502 2.58 -7.43 18.98
C PRO A 502 2.11 -8.86 19.27
N PHE A 503 1.14 -9.39 18.52
CA PHE A 503 0.46 -10.66 18.83
C PHE A 503 1.01 -11.88 18.07
N SER A 504 1.93 -11.68 17.12
CA SER A 504 2.64 -12.75 16.43
C SER A 504 4.05 -12.93 17.02
N GLU A 505 4.42 -14.18 17.27
CA GLU A 505 5.77 -14.59 17.69
C GLU A 505 6.60 -15.13 16.52
N THR A 506 6.01 -15.23 15.34
CA THR A 506 6.62 -15.89 14.19
C THR A 506 7.63 -14.98 13.48
N LYS A 507 8.80 -15.53 13.12
CA LYS A 507 9.81 -14.83 12.31
C LYS A 507 9.60 -15.02 10.81
N SER A 508 9.08 -16.18 10.43
CA SER A 508 8.83 -16.55 9.02
C SER A 508 7.71 -15.74 8.37
N LEU A 509 7.79 -15.64 7.04
CA LEU A 509 6.90 -14.82 6.22
C LEU A 509 5.78 -15.65 5.58
N SER A 510 4.56 -15.12 5.62
CA SER A 510 3.41 -15.62 4.86
C SER A 510 3.44 -15.13 3.42
N PHE A 511 2.60 -15.73 2.57
CA PHE A 511 2.42 -15.27 1.19
C PHE A 511 2.08 -13.77 1.10
N VAL A 512 1.41 -13.22 2.11
CA VAL A 512 1.02 -11.81 2.22
C VAL A 512 2.23 -10.89 2.07
N GLN A 513 3.30 -11.13 2.83
CA GLN A 513 4.50 -10.29 2.75
C GLN A 513 5.24 -10.51 1.42
N LYS A 514 5.28 -11.74 0.92
CA LYS A 514 5.97 -12.12 -0.32
C LYS A 514 5.33 -11.48 -1.55
N ASP A 515 4.01 -11.61 -1.66
CA ASP A 515 3.22 -11.05 -2.75
C ASP A 515 3.17 -9.51 -2.67
N ALA A 516 3.04 -8.95 -1.47
CA ALA A 516 3.09 -7.50 -1.26
C ALA A 516 4.44 -6.91 -1.71
N ALA A 517 5.57 -7.53 -1.37
CA ALA A 517 6.89 -7.05 -1.74
C ALA A 517 7.02 -6.88 -3.27
N ARG A 518 6.55 -7.87 -4.04
CA ARG A 518 6.57 -7.83 -5.52
C ARG A 518 5.56 -6.84 -6.08
N ARG A 519 4.32 -6.87 -5.57
CA ARG A 519 3.24 -5.97 -5.99
C ARG A 519 3.60 -4.51 -5.77
N ASN A 520 4.28 -4.18 -4.69
CA ASN A 520 4.66 -2.81 -4.35
C ASN A 520 5.60 -2.16 -5.38
N VAL A 521 6.54 -2.94 -5.91
CA VAL A 521 7.42 -2.49 -7.00
C VAL A 521 6.60 -2.22 -8.25
N LEU A 522 5.71 -3.16 -8.62
CA LEU A 522 4.83 -3.01 -9.78
C LEU A 522 3.94 -1.78 -9.67
N LEU A 523 3.32 -1.54 -8.51
CA LEU A 523 2.46 -0.38 -8.29
C LEU A 523 3.23 0.93 -8.38
N THR A 524 4.44 0.99 -7.81
CA THR A 524 5.27 2.18 -7.87
C THR A 524 5.69 2.48 -9.31
N THR A 525 6.18 1.47 -10.03
CA THR A 525 6.58 1.61 -11.44
C THR A 525 5.38 1.95 -12.32
N LEU A 526 4.22 1.31 -12.13
CA LEU A 526 3.00 1.59 -12.89
C LEU A 526 2.53 3.03 -12.66
N ASN A 527 2.55 3.51 -11.41
CA ASN A 527 2.24 4.90 -11.10
C ASN A 527 3.19 5.85 -11.82
N TYR A 528 4.49 5.57 -11.81
CA TYR A 528 5.49 6.36 -12.54
C TYR A 528 5.23 6.38 -14.05
N THR A 529 4.96 5.22 -14.68
CA THR A 529 4.63 5.12 -16.11
C THR A 529 3.36 5.90 -16.43
N ILE A 530 2.29 5.77 -15.62
CA ILE A 530 1.04 6.51 -15.82
C ILE A 530 1.25 8.01 -15.68
N THR A 531 1.90 8.48 -14.62
CA THR A 531 2.19 9.90 -14.41
C THR A 531 3.03 10.48 -15.55
N SER A 532 4.07 9.77 -15.98
CA SER A 532 4.89 10.18 -17.14
C SER A 532 4.06 10.26 -18.42
N THR A 533 3.06 9.38 -18.58
CA THR A 533 2.18 9.36 -19.76
C THR A 533 1.33 10.61 -19.77
N VAL A 534 0.73 10.93 -18.61
CA VAL A 534 -0.10 12.12 -18.41
C VAL A 534 0.71 13.38 -18.71
N GLU A 535 1.94 13.49 -18.23
CA GLU A 535 2.81 14.64 -18.52
C GLU A 535 3.07 14.82 -20.03
N VAL A 536 3.30 13.73 -20.75
CA VAL A 536 3.49 13.77 -22.21
C VAL A 536 2.21 14.19 -22.93
N LEU A 537 1.06 13.70 -22.51
CA LEU A 537 -0.24 14.08 -23.07
C LEU A 537 -0.58 15.55 -22.78
N GLU A 538 -0.28 16.04 -21.58
CA GLU A 538 -0.44 17.45 -21.23
C GLU A 538 0.48 18.34 -22.08
N SER A 539 1.71 17.90 -22.33
CA SER A 539 2.63 18.57 -23.24
C SER A 539 2.07 18.62 -24.66
N LEU A 540 1.56 17.51 -25.19
CA LEU A 540 0.88 17.46 -26.49
C LEU A 540 -0.30 18.46 -26.54
N ALA A 541 -1.17 18.44 -25.52
CA ALA A 541 -2.32 19.33 -25.43
C ALA A 541 -1.90 20.80 -25.40
N ALA A 542 -0.82 21.14 -24.68
CA ALA A 542 -0.29 22.50 -24.60
C ALA A 542 0.22 23.04 -25.95
N HIS A 543 0.67 22.17 -26.85
CA HIS A 543 1.20 22.52 -28.17
C HIS A 543 0.15 22.40 -29.30
N GLY A 544 -1.14 22.44 -28.97
CA GLY A 544 -2.23 22.41 -29.95
C GLY A 544 -2.73 21.00 -30.30
N GLY A 545 -2.29 19.98 -29.57
CA GLY A 545 -2.74 18.59 -29.73
C GLY A 545 -1.94 17.80 -30.77
N GLU A 546 -2.19 16.50 -30.81
CA GLU A 546 -1.42 15.53 -31.62
C GLU A 546 -1.42 15.85 -33.12
N ASN A 547 -2.55 16.32 -33.67
CA ASN A 547 -2.69 16.59 -35.11
C ASN A 547 -1.87 17.79 -35.58
N ILE A 548 -1.68 18.78 -34.70
CA ILE A 548 -0.92 20.01 -35.00
C ILE A 548 0.57 19.75 -34.77
N LEU A 549 0.90 19.14 -33.63
CA LEU A 549 2.27 18.92 -33.23
C LEU A 549 2.94 17.80 -34.05
N LEU A 550 2.24 16.69 -34.26
CA LEU A 550 2.80 15.50 -34.92
C LEU A 550 2.42 15.50 -36.40
N ARG A 551 3.42 15.76 -37.28
CA ARG A 551 3.26 15.59 -38.74
C ARG A 551 2.82 14.16 -39.08
N LYS A 552 2.15 13.96 -40.22
CA LYS A 552 1.55 12.66 -40.65
C LYS A 552 2.40 11.41 -40.35
N LYS A 553 3.71 11.42 -40.63
CA LYS A 553 4.59 10.27 -40.36
C LYS A 553 4.78 10.00 -38.85
N ARG A 554 5.07 11.03 -38.06
CA ARG A 554 5.23 10.92 -36.59
C ARG A 554 3.91 10.61 -35.90
N HIS A 555 2.80 11.10 -36.44
CA HIS A 555 1.47 10.79 -35.94
C HIS A 555 1.16 9.29 -36.03
N VAL A 556 1.43 8.65 -37.18
CA VAL A 556 1.22 7.19 -37.32
C VAL A 556 2.07 6.42 -36.32
N GLU A 557 3.34 6.79 -36.15
CA GLU A 557 4.24 6.14 -35.20
C GLU A 557 3.77 6.33 -33.75
N PHE A 558 3.33 7.54 -33.39
CA PHE A 558 2.76 7.85 -32.08
C PHE A 558 1.54 6.95 -31.78
N ILE A 559 0.58 6.86 -32.70
CA ILE A 559 -0.61 6.02 -32.51
C ILE A 559 -0.24 4.54 -32.34
N GLN A 560 0.72 4.04 -33.13
CA GLN A 560 1.21 2.66 -33.00
C GLN A 560 1.82 2.40 -31.62
N ARG A 561 2.68 3.31 -31.15
CA ARG A 561 3.31 3.21 -29.82
C ARG A 561 2.30 3.34 -28.69
N TRP A 562 1.35 4.26 -28.83
CA TRP A 562 0.27 4.47 -27.88
C TRP A 562 -0.60 3.22 -27.70
N ASN A 563 -1.00 2.61 -28.80
CA ASN A 563 -1.80 1.38 -28.78
C ASN A 563 -1.00 0.23 -28.14
N LEU A 564 0.29 0.10 -28.44
CA LEU A 564 1.13 -0.94 -27.84
C LEU A 564 1.37 -0.72 -26.35
N LEU A 565 1.60 0.54 -25.92
CA LEU A 565 1.71 0.90 -24.52
C LEU A 565 0.42 0.53 -23.77
N THR A 566 -0.73 0.94 -24.30
CA THR A 566 -2.05 0.65 -23.70
C THR A 566 -2.27 -0.85 -23.56
N TYR A 567 -2.04 -1.61 -24.63
CA TYR A 567 -2.12 -3.08 -24.61
C TYR A 567 -1.21 -3.69 -23.53
N LYS A 568 0.04 -3.25 -23.44
CA LYS A 568 0.98 -3.75 -22.43
C LYS A 568 0.49 -3.45 -21.01
N LEU A 569 0.00 -2.23 -20.76
CA LEU A 569 -0.54 -1.85 -19.44
C LEU A 569 -1.78 -2.67 -19.05
N GLU A 570 -2.69 -2.94 -19.99
CA GLU A 570 -3.82 -3.85 -19.76
C GLU A 570 -3.36 -5.27 -19.43
N LYS A 571 -2.36 -5.79 -20.15
CA LYS A 571 -1.78 -7.11 -19.85
C LYS A 571 -1.01 -7.14 -18.53
N VAL A 572 -0.44 -6.03 -18.08
CA VAL A 572 0.15 -5.90 -16.73
C VAL A 572 -0.94 -6.09 -15.68
N VAL A 573 -2.07 -5.36 -15.78
CA VAL A 573 -3.19 -5.47 -14.83
C VAL A 573 -3.75 -6.89 -14.81
N SER A 574 -3.94 -7.51 -15.98
CA SER A 574 -4.41 -8.90 -16.10
C SER A 574 -3.41 -9.92 -15.50
N ALA A 575 -2.10 -9.71 -15.68
CA ALA A 575 -1.10 -10.59 -15.06
C ALA A 575 -1.06 -10.43 -13.54
N MET A 576 -1.20 -9.19 -13.03
CA MET A 576 -1.29 -8.91 -11.60
C MET A 576 -2.54 -9.54 -10.96
N SER A 577 -3.68 -9.52 -11.64
CA SER A 577 -4.92 -10.12 -11.12
C SER A 577 -4.83 -11.64 -11.00
N ARG A 578 -4.02 -12.27 -11.86
CA ARG A 578 -3.66 -13.71 -11.81
C ARG A 578 -2.48 -14.02 -10.89
N LEU A 579 -2.01 -13.05 -10.11
CA LEU A 579 -0.89 -13.17 -9.17
C LEU A 579 0.44 -13.62 -9.84
N ASP A 580 0.57 -13.37 -11.16
CA ASP A 580 1.77 -13.61 -11.96
C ASP A 580 2.59 -12.31 -12.04
N TYR A 581 3.24 -11.99 -10.93
CA TYR A 581 4.02 -10.76 -10.81
C TYR A 581 5.22 -10.73 -11.76
N ASN A 582 5.78 -11.89 -12.12
CA ASN A 582 6.92 -11.96 -13.04
C ASN A 582 6.52 -11.56 -14.46
N LYS A 583 5.40 -12.08 -14.97
CA LYS A 583 4.86 -11.67 -16.26
C LYS A 583 4.43 -10.21 -16.27
N ALA A 584 3.81 -9.75 -15.18
CA ALA A 584 3.46 -8.34 -15.01
C ALA A 584 4.71 -7.45 -15.08
N MET A 585 5.79 -7.80 -14.38
CA MET A 585 7.03 -7.04 -14.39
C MET A 585 7.68 -7.03 -15.77
N TYR A 586 7.70 -8.16 -16.47
CA TYR A 586 8.22 -8.25 -17.83
C TYR A 586 7.48 -7.30 -18.79
N LEU A 587 6.14 -7.33 -18.78
CA LEU A 587 5.31 -6.47 -19.62
C LEU A 587 5.46 -4.99 -19.28
N LEU A 588 5.54 -4.66 -17.99
CA LEU A 588 5.71 -3.30 -17.51
C LEU A 588 7.06 -2.72 -17.92
N ARG A 589 8.16 -3.46 -17.70
CA ARG A 589 9.49 -3.02 -18.16
C ARG A 589 9.58 -2.92 -19.68
N SER A 590 8.86 -3.78 -20.41
CA SER A 590 8.78 -3.69 -21.86
C SER A 590 8.01 -2.45 -22.33
N SER A 591 7.09 -1.91 -21.52
CA SER A 591 6.28 -0.73 -21.87
C SER A 591 7.08 0.58 -21.77
N ASP A 592 8.14 0.61 -20.95
CA ASP A 592 9.06 1.74 -20.84
C ASP A 592 9.70 2.11 -22.20
N HIS A 593 9.92 1.12 -23.08
CA HIS A 593 10.42 1.38 -24.43
C HIS A 593 9.41 2.15 -25.30
N ASP A 594 8.12 1.84 -25.18
CA ASP A 594 7.07 2.54 -25.92
C ASP A 594 6.83 3.93 -25.35
N MET A 595 6.80 4.04 -24.02
CA MET A 595 6.77 5.33 -23.32
C MET A 595 7.91 6.25 -23.80
N TYR A 596 9.15 5.74 -23.81
CA TYR A 596 10.29 6.52 -24.24
C TYR A 596 10.19 6.95 -25.71
N ALA A 597 9.76 6.05 -26.59
CA ALA A 597 9.55 6.39 -28.00
C ALA A 597 8.50 7.50 -28.16
N ILE A 598 7.38 7.40 -27.44
CA ILE A 598 6.33 8.42 -27.42
C ILE A 598 6.89 9.77 -26.93
N TYR A 599 7.58 9.77 -25.79
CA TYR A 599 8.22 10.96 -25.24
C TYR A 599 9.16 11.62 -26.26
N MET A 600 10.03 10.83 -26.90
CA MET A 600 10.98 11.33 -27.88
C MET A 600 10.31 11.91 -29.13
N LEU A 601 9.21 11.31 -29.61
CA LEU A 601 8.44 11.84 -30.73
C LEU A 601 7.84 13.21 -30.41
N VAL A 602 7.24 13.35 -29.23
CA VAL A 602 6.65 14.60 -28.76
C VAL A 602 7.71 15.67 -28.52
N TYR A 603 8.82 15.29 -27.89
CA TYR A 603 9.94 16.19 -27.61
C TYR A 603 10.60 16.73 -28.89
N GLN A 604 10.86 15.86 -29.88
CA GLN A 604 11.44 16.31 -31.15
C GLN A 604 10.46 17.20 -31.93
N ALA A 605 9.16 16.87 -31.90
CA ALA A 605 8.15 17.68 -32.55
C ALA A 605 8.00 19.07 -31.91
N SER A 606 8.11 19.17 -30.58
CA SER A 606 8.02 20.47 -29.90
C SER A 606 9.21 21.38 -30.17
N GLN A 607 10.41 20.81 -30.38
CA GLN A 607 11.61 21.55 -30.77
C GLN A 607 11.53 22.14 -32.19
N GLU A 608 10.75 21.51 -33.08
CA GLU A 608 10.57 21.96 -34.47
C GLU A 608 9.44 22.98 -34.63
N LEU A 609 8.78 23.39 -33.54
CA LEU A 609 7.77 24.42 -33.58
C LEU A 609 8.42 25.80 -33.76
N ASP A 610 8.35 26.33 -34.98
CA ASP A 610 8.68 27.72 -35.23
C ASP A 610 7.60 28.63 -34.62
N ALA A 611 8.01 29.60 -33.81
CA ALA A 611 7.12 30.63 -33.31
C ALA A 611 6.64 31.51 -34.48
N SER A 612 5.46 31.23 -35.02
CA SER A 612 4.86 32.11 -36.02
C SER A 612 4.20 33.29 -35.34
N LEU A 613 4.74 34.50 -35.53
CA LEU A 613 4.05 35.74 -35.18
C LEU A 613 2.87 35.92 -36.14
N VAL A 614 1.67 35.58 -35.69
CA VAL A 614 0.44 35.93 -36.40
C VAL A 614 0.17 37.41 -36.15
N CYS A 615 0.80 38.28 -36.96
CA CYS A 615 0.48 39.70 -36.94
C CYS A 615 -0.92 39.89 -37.52
N PHE A 616 -1.79 40.59 -36.79
CA PHE A 616 -3.12 40.95 -37.26
C PHE A 616 -3.00 41.63 -38.62
N LYS A 617 -3.68 41.08 -39.64
CA LYS A 617 -3.88 41.78 -40.91
C LYS A 617 -4.60 43.09 -40.59
N ASP A 618 -4.03 44.21 -41.02
CA ASP A 618 -4.66 45.52 -40.89
C ASP A 618 -6.14 45.42 -41.34
N PRO A 619 -7.09 46.01 -40.60
CA PRO A 619 -8.48 45.98 -41.00
C PRO A 619 -8.61 46.51 -42.43
N PRO A 620 -9.42 45.87 -43.31
CA PRO A 620 -9.57 46.33 -44.68
C PRO A 620 -10.01 47.79 -44.67
N PHE A 621 -9.34 48.62 -45.49
CA PHE A 621 -9.61 50.05 -45.61
C PHE A 621 -11.13 50.29 -45.74
N PRO A 622 -11.75 51.21 -44.96
CA PRO A 622 -13.20 51.30 -44.80
C PRO A 622 -13.85 52.00 -46.00
N TRP A 623 -13.81 51.35 -47.16
CA TRP A 623 -14.38 51.82 -48.42
C TRP A 623 -15.86 52.17 -48.29
N LEU A 624 -16.59 51.50 -47.39
CA LEU A 624 -18.00 51.77 -47.13
C LEU A 624 -18.21 53.16 -46.51
N SER A 625 -17.38 53.54 -45.53
CA SER A 625 -17.47 54.85 -44.87
C SER A 625 -17.06 55.98 -45.82
N VAL A 626 -16.04 55.74 -46.65
CA VAL A 626 -15.58 56.71 -47.66
C VAL A 626 -16.61 56.88 -48.77
N SER A 627 -17.23 55.80 -49.25
CA SER A 627 -18.26 55.87 -50.30
C SER A 627 -19.55 56.52 -49.80
N LEU A 628 -20.01 56.20 -48.58
CA LEU A 628 -21.15 56.87 -47.95
C LEU A 628 -20.91 58.38 -47.82
N SER A 629 -19.73 58.78 -47.36
CA SER A 629 -19.35 60.20 -47.25
C SER A 629 -19.36 60.88 -48.62
N GLY A 630 -18.83 60.22 -49.66
CA GLY A 630 -18.88 60.70 -51.03
C GLY A 630 -20.31 60.89 -51.55
N VAL A 631 -21.21 59.92 -51.29
CA VAL A 631 -22.63 60.00 -51.67
C VAL A 631 -23.35 61.13 -50.95
N PHE A 632 -23.09 61.36 -49.66
CA PHE A 632 -23.68 62.48 -48.93
C PHE A 632 -23.21 63.83 -49.46
N VAL A 633 -21.92 63.97 -49.76
CA VAL A 633 -21.38 65.22 -50.33
C VAL A 633 -21.95 65.47 -51.73
N PHE A 634 -21.97 64.46 -52.60
CA PHE A 634 -22.58 64.57 -53.93
C PHE A 634 -24.09 64.83 -53.87
N GLY A 635 -24.80 64.17 -52.96
CA GLY A 635 -26.23 64.41 -52.72
C GLY A 635 -26.50 65.83 -52.22
N PHE A 636 -25.66 66.35 -51.33
CA PHE A 636 -25.75 67.73 -50.86
C PHE A 636 -25.51 68.73 -52.00
N PHE A 637 -24.46 68.51 -52.82
CA PHE A 637 -24.21 69.34 -54.00
C PHE A 637 -25.33 69.25 -55.04
N PHE A 638 -25.93 68.07 -55.24
CA PHE A 638 -27.04 67.88 -56.17
C PHE A 638 -28.32 68.60 -55.68
N VAL A 639 -28.67 68.47 -54.40
CA VAL A 639 -29.81 69.18 -53.79
C VAL A 639 -29.59 70.69 -53.80
N TYR A 640 -28.36 71.14 -53.52
CA TYR A 640 -28.01 72.56 -53.59
C TYR A 640 -28.10 73.11 -55.02
N SER A 641 -27.57 72.38 -56.01
CA SER A 641 -27.64 72.74 -57.43
C SER A 641 -29.07 72.77 -57.98
N LYS A 642 -29.97 71.89 -57.49
CA LYS A 642 -31.38 71.82 -57.90
C LYS A 642 -32.36 72.49 -56.94
N ARG A 643 -31.88 73.31 -55.99
CA ARG A 643 -32.70 73.98 -54.96
C ARG A 643 -33.91 74.70 -55.56
N ASP A 644 -33.70 75.48 -56.63
CA ASP A 644 -34.76 76.29 -57.23
C ASP A 644 -35.75 75.47 -58.09
N SER A 645 -35.40 74.22 -58.41
CA SER A 645 -36.28 73.24 -59.08
C SER A 645 -37.04 72.36 -58.09
N LEU A 646 -36.43 71.99 -56.96
CA LEU A 646 -37.00 71.10 -55.94
C LEU A 646 -37.94 71.85 -54.98
N PHE A 647 -37.65 73.12 -54.69
CA PHE A 647 -38.46 73.94 -53.78
C PHE A 647 -39.31 74.99 -54.52
N ARG A 648 -39.70 74.69 -55.76
CA ARG A 648 -40.59 75.55 -56.55
C ARG A 648 -42.05 75.36 -56.06
N SER A 649 -42.41 76.12 -55.03
CA SER A 649 -43.78 76.25 -54.52
C SER A 649 -44.78 76.49 -55.66
N LYS A 650 -45.62 75.49 -55.95
CA LYS A 650 -46.78 75.61 -56.84
C LYS A 650 -48.05 75.89 -56.02
N ARG A 651 -48.06 77.05 -55.36
CA ARG A 651 -49.27 77.86 -55.18
C ARG A 651 -48.92 79.30 -55.58
N LYS A 652 -49.21 79.64 -56.83
CA LYS A 652 -49.49 81.04 -57.22
C LYS A 652 -50.96 81.33 -56.90
N GLN A 653 -51.30 82.60 -56.69
CA GLN A 653 -52.69 83.08 -56.58
C GLN A 653 -53.58 82.51 -57.70
N PHE A 654 -54.88 82.37 -57.39
CA PHE A 654 -56.06 82.39 -58.29
C PHE A 654 -55.92 81.85 -59.71
#